data_AF-A0AA36MH41-F1
#
_entry.id   AF-A0AA36MH41-F1
#
_cell.length_a   1.000
_cell.length_b   1.000
_cell.length_c   1.000
_cell.angle_alpha   90.00
_cell.angle_beta   90.00
_cell.angle_gamma   90.00
#
_symmetry.space_group_name_H-M   'P 1'
#
loop_
_entity.id
_entity.type
_entity.pdbx_description
1 polymer ?
#
loop_
_entity_poly.entity_id
_entity_poly.type
_entity_poly.pdbx_seq_one_letter_code
_entity_poly.pdbx_strand_id
1 'polypeptide(L)'
;MLFDVVYFSLLVSIYAFSPPSLMSDKETQHDPNIGDFVELNPGDTIHLTCSDAMNEAIEFLLPNLNDNQGHSEEDFKSRYKIEDVSYGHVLRLSDVKESDTGTYTCHSKDDPNLASQIHIFVKGSKVFVPTIFPGLVISTPEFVVPCKTSRHVTKDEVELRFNDKVWKSASKHYDPRIGFKVNSKNSEEKISNQLQFVCTYKGEPSDTATYFIIISEAQKNDLELVFEEADPWPYVGGHYSLICILRLKGRGRIEDRYQHYLNLTCPRCAHQHPDIRKTKHVRNDMLSLTLTIETLTSEDSGQYVCGWYFEKQLNQTIKKTVIVSPKKEQIKVLNRTPQEVNVMEGNSINLSAQLAAFPYDLSGFNAKWIRKYIKPPKTVNETENLVNDYDRQISSERLNGGRVTEKISIKNAATDMSGIYVLTIEYLDTVRTIEWRVNVQNERIKARIDVMSPNSWVVFDQQYYQVGTPLHVNCLVTAIPLASVRFMRREASSDAPWIDVESNELVELKGTYESGYLWNTTVEDDLDLKCEGERNGRTSYEEKRVRASESEPYVKTSWTRSEHATSQEDPKEIYEGDNVELRCTVPNDEEWNVQWDFRDHVLTDVSSRVDAHSRVLIANINNVTGSNAGEYTCIMQKGDQEKRLKQIISVVKTVKPYHTQSDPEKPRYLEYGKPADFECNIDGTPRPDYRWFKDDRPYEGGELSPDNRRLHIARVAAEDKGDFECVATNRAGTIVYKFAAKVEGAPKRVSSSFLFMIFMLLLGLLCCLITALVLYFKQRKTAIEQERALNVLYEQLMKTAEGPPPSGPKLPLDQRVYQLPYNRQYELERDNLEIGNRLGCGQFGQVWMGWLAKPRVSDSMAEKVRLPVAVKGPLVGTNVQHQKMLADELKIMCAIGKHPNVLALIGAITKNMKGGELYVVVELCDNGNLKDYLLKYKNKFINELKQTAVPDDGYLRPDSSVKTHYASEQIPDWSNDMESDRLLADNTMLATSDLISFGMQVANGMEYLSSIPCIHRDLAARNVLLTSKRICRIADFGMAKNENKNYYRLRKKNVLVPYRWMAIEAIQDGVYTLESDIWSFGILLYEIFTLGGLPYPTIANEDLLNKLLEGHRNSKPQYCHDDIFDLMMRCWDKDPNERPNFTQCIHHLKDQLRKASPQLLERVELDLGEECNRQEALSQWLAPEPDPREGLNGFSTATPSSPKNTERIYIKEFSR
;
A
#
# COMPACT_ATOMS: atom_id res chain seq x y z
N MET A 1 26.21 24.94 -39.42
CA MET A 1 25.20 25.19 -38.36
C MET A 1 25.13 24.10 -37.28
N LEU A 2 25.52 22.84 -37.53
CA LEU A 2 25.67 21.82 -36.46
C LEU A 2 27.11 21.69 -35.91
N PHE A 3 28.08 22.43 -36.45
CA PHE A 3 29.46 22.48 -35.94
C PHE A 3 29.71 23.65 -34.97
N ASP A 4 28.92 24.72 -35.07
CA ASP A 4 29.12 25.94 -34.26
C ASP A 4 28.49 25.86 -32.86
N VAL A 5 27.48 25.00 -32.66
CA VAL A 5 26.81 24.84 -31.34
C VAL A 5 27.56 23.86 -30.43
N VAL A 6 28.16 22.82 -31.01
CA VAL A 6 28.96 21.83 -30.24
C VAL A 6 30.29 22.44 -29.78
N TYR A 7 30.88 23.36 -30.56
CA TYR A 7 32.08 24.10 -30.17
C TYR A 7 31.79 25.11 -29.04
N PHE A 8 30.62 25.74 -29.02
CA PHE A 8 30.22 26.67 -27.96
C PHE A 8 29.89 25.96 -26.63
N SER A 9 29.25 24.78 -26.66
CA SER A 9 28.91 24.03 -25.44
C SER A 9 30.12 23.32 -24.78
N LEU A 10 31.14 22.94 -25.56
CA LEU A 10 32.41 22.41 -25.03
C LEU A 10 33.32 23.50 -24.45
N LEU A 11 33.22 24.75 -24.93
CA LEU A 11 33.95 25.89 -24.36
C LEU A 11 33.35 26.34 -23.01
N VAL A 12 32.03 26.39 -22.85
CA VAL A 12 31.41 26.81 -21.57
C VAL A 12 31.65 25.79 -20.44
N SER A 13 31.89 24.51 -20.79
CA SER A 13 32.10 23.42 -19.82
C SER A 13 33.56 23.24 -19.37
N ILE A 14 34.53 23.90 -20.02
CA ILE A 14 35.96 23.88 -19.64
C ILE A 14 36.34 25.14 -18.82
N TYR A 15 35.54 26.21 -18.87
CA TYR A 15 35.82 27.48 -18.18
C TYR A 15 35.06 27.70 -16.86
N ALA A 16 34.13 26.82 -16.46
CA ALA A 16 33.31 27.04 -15.26
C ALA A 16 33.95 26.62 -13.92
N PHE A 17 35.18 26.08 -13.93
CA PHE A 17 35.91 25.66 -12.70
C PHE A 17 37.41 25.97 -12.76
N SER A 18 37.82 27.00 -13.50
CA SER A 18 39.18 27.53 -13.43
C SER A 18 39.26 28.61 -12.35
N PRO A 19 40.29 28.61 -11.47
CA PRO A 19 40.49 29.73 -10.55
C PRO A 19 40.68 31.04 -11.35
N PRO A 20 40.28 32.20 -10.80
CA PRO A 20 40.44 33.48 -11.48
C PRO A 20 41.91 33.72 -11.84
N SER A 21 42.18 34.31 -12.99
CA SER A 21 43.54 34.61 -13.43
C SER A 21 44.03 35.91 -12.79
N LEU A 22 45.24 35.90 -12.24
CA LEU A 22 45.89 37.06 -11.64
C LEU A 22 47.22 37.32 -12.35
N MET A 23 47.33 38.45 -13.05
CA MET A 23 48.49 38.81 -13.85
C MET A 23 49.08 40.16 -13.45
N SER A 24 50.41 40.28 -13.52
CA SER A 24 51.17 41.50 -13.25
C SER A 24 51.64 42.15 -14.56
N ASP A 25 51.68 43.48 -14.60
CA ASP A 25 52.33 44.24 -15.69
C ASP A 25 53.87 44.22 -15.63
N LYS A 26 54.43 43.70 -14.53
CA LYS A 26 55.86 43.46 -14.32
C LYS A 26 56.21 41.99 -14.53
N GLU A 27 57.47 41.71 -14.83
CA GLU A 27 57.99 40.36 -15.06
C GLU A 27 57.76 39.45 -13.83
N THR A 28 56.86 38.48 -13.99
CA THR A 28 56.54 37.48 -12.96
C THR A 28 57.52 36.31 -13.03
N GLN A 29 58.06 35.94 -11.88
CA GLN A 29 58.91 34.76 -11.70
C GLN A 29 58.15 33.68 -10.92
N HIS A 30 58.51 32.41 -11.11
CA HIS A 30 57.84 31.29 -10.46
C HIS A 30 58.81 30.50 -9.57
N ASP A 31 58.45 30.29 -8.31
CA ASP A 31 59.15 29.39 -7.38
C ASP A 31 58.24 28.22 -6.98
N PRO A 32 58.71 26.96 -7.03
CA PRO A 32 57.89 25.78 -6.74
C PRO A 32 57.27 25.74 -5.33
N ASN A 33 57.84 26.46 -4.36
CA ASN A 33 57.39 26.43 -2.96
C ASN A 33 56.47 27.61 -2.61
N ILE A 34 56.60 28.76 -3.29
CA ILE A 34 55.81 29.97 -2.98
C ILE A 34 54.88 30.44 -4.09
N GLY A 35 54.99 29.87 -5.30
CA GLY A 35 54.20 30.24 -6.47
C GLY A 35 54.78 31.44 -7.21
N ASP A 36 53.90 32.18 -7.88
CA ASP A 36 54.25 33.34 -8.69
C ASP A 36 54.59 34.55 -7.82
N PHE A 37 55.70 35.23 -8.15
CA PHE A 37 56.17 36.41 -7.43
C PHE A 37 56.77 37.46 -8.35
N VAL A 38 56.85 38.70 -7.85
CA VAL A 38 57.44 39.86 -8.53
C VAL A 38 58.39 40.56 -7.56
N GLU A 39 59.56 40.97 -8.05
CA GLU A 39 60.48 41.82 -7.29
C GLU A 39 60.47 43.26 -7.81
N LEU A 40 60.24 44.22 -6.93
CA LEU A 40 60.16 45.66 -7.23
C LEU A 40 61.18 46.45 -6.41
N ASN A 41 61.53 47.65 -6.88
CA ASN A 41 62.29 48.62 -6.09
C ASN A 41 61.34 49.66 -5.47
N PRO A 42 61.70 50.27 -4.32
CA PRO A 42 60.91 51.33 -3.74
C PRO A 42 60.68 52.50 -4.71
N GLY A 43 59.44 52.98 -4.81
CA GLY A 43 59.01 54.03 -5.75
C GLY A 43 58.43 53.51 -7.07
N ASP A 44 58.54 52.20 -7.35
CA ASP A 44 57.92 51.60 -8.53
C ASP A 44 56.38 51.68 -8.48
N THR A 45 55.74 51.49 -9.63
CA THR A 45 54.27 51.35 -9.75
C THR A 45 53.96 50.01 -10.41
N ILE A 46 53.00 49.26 -9.87
CA ILE A 46 52.57 47.95 -10.37
C ILE A 46 51.06 47.92 -10.60
N HIS A 47 50.66 47.20 -11.63
CA HIS A 47 49.27 46.92 -12.01
C HIS A 47 49.03 45.41 -11.97
N LEU A 48 48.13 44.99 -11.08
CA LEU A 48 47.66 43.61 -11.00
C LEU A 48 46.27 43.52 -11.62
N THR A 49 46.12 42.70 -12.65
CA THR A 49 44.85 42.45 -13.31
C THR A 49 44.29 41.13 -12.81
N CYS A 50 43.11 41.17 -12.21
CA CYS A 50 42.34 39.98 -11.92
C CYS A 50 41.16 39.85 -12.88
N SER A 51 41.08 38.73 -13.58
CA SER A 51 40.04 38.45 -14.58
C SER A 51 39.48 37.04 -14.43
N ASP A 52 38.18 36.91 -14.62
CA ASP A 52 37.47 35.63 -14.69
C ASP A 52 36.63 35.57 -15.98
N ALA A 53 36.57 34.38 -16.58
CA ALA A 53 35.97 34.17 -17.90
C ALA A 53 34.45 34.38 -17.93
N MET A 54 33.76 34.32 -16.78
CA MET A 54 32.30 34.45 -16.67
C MET A 54 31.80 35.78 -16.04
N ASN A 55 32.73 36.65 -15.65
CA ASN A 55 32.57 38.11 -15.56
C ASN A 55 31.44 38.71 -14.69
N GLU A 56 31.32 38.36 -13.39
CA GLU A 56 30.61 39.26 -12.43
C GLU A 56 30.85 39.01 -10.91
N ALA A 57 31.65 38.01 -10.50
CA ALA A 57 31.80 37.65 -9.07
C ALA A 57 33.25 37.38 -8.62
N ILE A 58 34.18 38.32 -8.82
CA ILE A 58 35.57 38.25 -8.31
C ILE A 58 35.91 39.43 -7.40
N GLU A 59 36.84 39.25 -6.46
CA GLU A 59 37.35 40.33 -5.61
C GLU A 59 38.84 40.17 -5.23
N PHE A 60 39.50 41.32 -5.03
CA PHE A 60 40.86 41.38 -4.49
C PHE A 60 40.84 41.31 -2.97
N LEU A 61 41.57 40.34 -2.41
CA LEU A 61 42.00 40.35 -1.02
C LEU A 61 43.41 40.94 -0.95
N LEU A 62 43.49 42.15 -0.41
CA LEU A 62 44.76 42.83 -0.16
C LEU A 62 45.47 42.18 1.03
N PRO A 63 46.81 42.08 1.01
CA PRO A 63 47.57 41.52 2.12
C PRO A 63 47.35 42.35 3.40
N ASN A 64 47.35 41.68 4.55
CA ASN A 64 47.49 42.36 5.83
C ASN A 64 48.95 42.81 5.98
N LEU A 65 49.19 44.11 5.87
CA LEU A 65 50.52 44.73 5.92
C LEU A 65 50.79 45.42 7.27
N ASN A 66 49.85 45.34 8.23
CA ASN A 66 49.94 46.04 9.51
C ASN A 66 51.14 45.62 10.35
N ASP A 67 51.70 44.43 10.12
CA ASP A 67 52.88 43.96 10.85
C ASP A 67 54.19 44.51 10.27
N ASN A 68 54.19 45.04 9.05
CA ASN A 68 55.37 45.59 8.38
C ASN A 68 55.69 46.99 8.92
N GLN A 69 56.92 47.18 9.42
CA GLN A 69 57.37 48.45 9.97
C GLN A 69 57.36 49.55 8.90
N GLY A 70 56.75 50.69 9.21
CA GLY A 70 56.59 51.80 8.28
C GLY A 70 55.32 51.73 7.43
N HIS A 71 54.50 50.68 7.56
CA HIS A 71 53.17 50.64 6.98
C HIS A 71 52.25 51.65 7.68
N SER A 72 51.49 52.41 6.89
CA SER A 72 50.37 53.23 7.35
C SER A 72 49.18 52.89 6.46
N GLU A 73 48.07 52.47 7.07
CA GLU A 73 46.89 52.04 6.33
C GLU A 73 46.26 53.19 5.54
N GLU A 74 46.31 54.42 6.07
CA GLU A 74 45.86 55.63 5.37
C GLU A 74 46.75 55.95 4.16
N ASP A 75 48.07 55.82 4.31
CA ASP A 75 49.03 56.04 3.22
C ASP A 75 48.88 54.97 2.13
N PHE A 76 48.75 53.70 2.52
CA PHE A 76 48.54 52.60 1.58
C PHE A 76 47.23 52.75 0.81
N LYS A 77 46.11 53.04 1.50
CA LYS A 77 44.80 53.34 0.87
C LYS A 77 44.84 54.54 -0.08
N SER A 78 45.72 55.51 0.17
CA SER A 78 45.89 56.66 -0.74
C SER A 78 46.66 56.31 -2.03
N ARG A 79 47.48 55.26 -1.99
CA ARG A 79 48.41 54.87 -3.07
C ARG A 79 47.90 53.74 -3.96
N TYR A 80 46.96 52.93 -3.47
CA TYR A 80 46.31 51.92 -4.29
C TYR A 80 44.94 52.39 -4.80
N LYS A 81 44.59 51.96 -6.01
CA LYS A 81 43.25 52.12 -6.60
C LYS A 81 42.84 50.82 -7.28
N ILE A 82 41.60 50.42 -7.08
CA ILE A 82 40.99 49.31 -7.82
C ILE A 82 40.04 49.93 -8.83
N GLU A 83 40.27 49.64 -10.10
CA GLU A 83 39.46 50.12 -11.22
C GLU A 83 38.73 48.93 -11.85
N ASP A 84 37.42 49.10 -12.05
CA ASP A 84 36.59 48.11 -12.75
C ASP A 84 36.86 48.20 -14.24
N VAL A 85 37.19 47.08 -14.87
CA VAL A 85 37.38 46.96 -16.32
C VAL A 85 36.40 45.94 -16.89
N SER A 86 36.17 45.97 -18.21
CA SER A 86 35.11 45.22 -18.88
C SER A 86 35.13 43.70 -18.64
N TYR A 87 36.25 43.13 -18.20
CA TYR A 87 36.44 41.69 -17.95
C TYR A 87 37.14 41.37 -16.61
N GLY A 88 37.04 42.25 -15.61
CA GLY A 88 37.61 42.04 -14.27
C GLY A 88 37.97 43.31 -13.50
N HIS A 89 38.87 43.20 -12.53
CA HIS A 89 39.35 44.33 -11.72
C HIS A 89 40.85 44.54 -11.90
N VAL A 90 41.30 45.79 -11.96
CA VAL A 90 42.73 46.14 -11.97
C VAL A 90 43.10 46.87 -10.69
N LEU A 91 44.00 46.29 -9.91
CA LEU A 91 44.63 46.94 -8.76
C LEU A 91 45.89 47.67 -9.24
N ARG A 92 45.88 48.99 -9.17
CA ARG A 92 47.05 49.84 -9.37
C ARG A 92 47.62 50.25 -8.01
N LEU A 93 48.88 49.92 -7.73
CA LEU A 93 49.61 50.38 -6.55
C LEU A 93 50.79 51.26 -7.00
N SER A 94 50.76 52.55 -6.64
CA SER A 94 51.76 53.55 -7.03
C SER A 94 52.68 53.90 -5.85
N ASP A 95 53.91 54.30 -6.13
CA ASP A 95 54.92 54.64 -5.10
C ASP A 95 55.07 53.51 -4.06
N VAL A 96 55.42 52.31 -4.54
CA VAL A 96 55.52 51.11 -3.73
C VAL A 96 56.63 51.27 -2.67
N LYS A 97 56.34 50.94 -1.42
CA LYS A 97 57.26 51.03 -0.27
C LYS A 97 57.69 49.65 0.19
N GLU A 98 58.83 49.54 0.88
CA GLU A 98 59.32 48.28 1.47
C GLU A 98 58.25 47.56 2.31
N SER A 99 57.43 48.35 3.02
CA SER A 99 56.29 47.90 3.82
C SER A 99 55.12 47.31 3.02
N ASP A 100 55.12 47.44 1.68
CA ASP A 100 54.05 46.91 0.82
C ASP A 100 54.34 45.47 0.34
N THR A 101 55.47 44.89 0.76
CA THR A 101 55.82 43.49 0.52
C THR A 101 54.73 42.58 1.08
N GLY A 102 54.11 41.72 0.27
CA GLY A 102 52.98 40.89 0.67
C GLY A 102 52.34 40.05 -0.45
N THR A 103 51.44 39.13 -0.08
CA THR A 103 50.70 38.29 -1.04
C THR A 103 49.37 38.93 -1.40
N TYR A 104 49.19 39.25 -2.67
CA TYR A 104 47.94 39.78 -3.21
C TYR A 104 47.15 38.62 -3.80
N THR A 105 45.89 38.48 -3.38
CA THR A 105 45.04 37.36 -3.77
C THR A 105 43.85 37.86 -4.55
N CYS A 106 43.50 37.18 -5.63
CA CYS A 106 42.20 37.33 -6.26
C CYS A 106 41.40 36.05 -6.10
N HIS A 107 40.13 36.15 -5.71
CA HIS A 107 39.27 35.00 -5.51
C HIS A 107 37.85 35.23 -6.01
N SER A 108 37.12 34.14 -6.23
CA SER A 108 35.69 34.17 -6.58
C SER A 108 34.83 34.43 -5.35
N LYS A 109 33.88 35.37 -5.42
CA LYS A 109 32.89 35.65 -4.36
C LYS A 109 31.97 34.45 -4.09
N ASP A 110 31.77 33.57 -5.07
CA ASP A 110 30.86 32.44 -5.00
C ASP A 110 31.53 31.17 -4.41
N ASP A 111 32.84 31.02 -4.57
CA ASP A 111 33.64 29.98 -3.92
C ASP A 111 35.03 30.52 -3.51
N PRO A 112 35.26 30.79 -2.21
CA PRO A 112 36.54 31.30 -1.71
C PRO A 112 37.74 30.39 -1.96
N ASN A 113 37.52 29.11 -2.28
CA ASN A 113 38.60 28.16 -2.56
C ASN A 113 39.14 28.29 -4.00
N LEU A 114 38.41 28.98 -4.89
CA LEU A 114 38.88 29.32 -6.23
C LEU A 114 39.60 30.67 -6.18
N ALA A 115 40.90 30.62 -5.87
CA ALA A 115 41.75 31.80 -5.73
C ALA A 115 43.09 31.65 -6.46
N SER A 116 43.61 32.77 -6.95
CA SER A 116 44.97 32.90 -7.49
C SER A 116 45.74 33.97 -6.71
N GLN A 117 47.05 33.75 -6.52
CA GLN A 117 47.89 34.53 -5.63
C GLN A 117 49.19 34.93 -6.32
N ILE A 118 49.64 36.16 -6.08
CA ILE A 118 50.96 36.63 -6.47
C ILE A 118 51.63 37.31 -5.28
N HIS A 119 52.89 36.96 -5.01
CA HIS A 119 53.66 37.59 -3.94
C HIS A 119 54.52 38.73 -4.49
N ILE A 120 54.42 39.92 -3.88
CA ILE A 120 55.26 41.06 -4.26
C ILE A 120 56.35 41.25 -3.22
N PHE A 121 57.59 41.15 -3.66
CA PHE A 121 58.80 41.50 -2.90
C PHE A 121 59.23 42.92 -3.25
N VAL A 122 59.31 43.81 -2.27
CA VAL A 122 59.80 45.18 -2.48
C VAL A 122 61.16 45.32 -1.83
N LYS A 123 62.20 45.45 -2.65
CA LYS A 123 63.61 45.39 -2.22
C LYS A 123 63.92 46.46 -1.19
N GLY A 124 64.05 45.99 0.04
CA GLY A 124 64.35 46.81 1.20
C GLY A 124 65.83 47.09 1.41
N SER A 125 66.11 48.01 2.33
CA SER A 125 67.47 48.25 2.83
C SER A 125 68.04 47.05 3.61
N LYS A 126 67.14 46.24 4.17
CA LYS A 126 67.41 44.96 4.86
C LYS A 126 66.82 43.79 4.08
N VAL A 127 67.35 42.58 4.32
CA VAL A 127 66.86 41.35 3.67
C VAL A 127 65.56 40.90 4.33
N PHE A 128 65.45 41.00 5.65
CA PHE A 128 64.21 40.74 6.36
C PHE A 128 63.32 42.00 6.38
N VAL A 129 62.02 41.82 6.10
CA VAL A 129 61.04 42.91 6.23
C VAL A 129 60.96 43.28 7.71
N PRO A 130 61.28 44.52 8.11
CA PRO A 130 61.24 44.90 9.51
C PRO A 130 59.79 44.85 10.04
N THR A 131 59.56 44.42 11.28
CA THR A 131 58.22 44.33 11.88
C THR A 131 57.96 45.42 12.92
N ILE A 132 56.71 45.87 13.09
CA ILE A 132 56.33 46.91 14.08
C ILE A 132 56.55 46.42 15.52
N PHE A 133 56.35 45.13 15.78
CA PHE A 133 56.60 44.50 17.08
C PHE A 133 57.59 43.34 16.91
N PRO A 134 58.73 43.34 17.64
CA PRO A 134 59.62 42.18 17.71
C PRO A 134 59.15 41.12 18.71
N GLY A 135 57.95 41.27 19.30
CA GLY A 135 57.37 40.36 20.29
C GLY A 135 56.42 39.32 19.66
N LEU A 136 56.73 38.03 19.79
CA LEU A 136 55.90 36.88 19.42
C LEU A 136 54.91 36.53 20.55
N VAL A 137 53.62 36.77 20.33
CA VAL A 137 52.56 36.33 21.25
C VAL A 137 52.10 34.91 20.89
N ILE A 138 52.39 33.94 21.76
CA ILE A 138 52.07 32.52 21.53
C ILE A 138 50.78 32.14 22.27
N SER A 139 49.68 32.01 21.53
CA SER A 139 48.38 31.52 22.04
C SER A 139 48.10 30.05 21.73
N THR A 140 48.80 29.47 20.75
CA THR A 140 48.63 28.10 20.25
C THR A 140 49.95 27.32 20.23
N PRO A 141 49.94 25.97 20.30
CA PRO A 141 51.15 25.12 20.24
C PRO A 141 51.85 25.08 18.87
N GLU A 142 51.29 25.77 17.87
CA GLU A 142 51.88 26.03 16.56
C GLU A 142 51.92 27.54 16.34
N PHE A 143 53.07 28.08 15.96
CA PHE A 143 53.29 29.51 15.69
C PHE A 143 54.34 29.70 14.58
N VAL A 144 54.40 30.90 14.01
CA VAL A 144 55.36 31.24 12.95
C VAL A 144 56.31 32.31 13.48
N VAL A 145 57.62 32.11 13.29
CA VAL A 145 58.61 33.18 13.50
C VAL A 145 58.66 34.00 12.22
N PRO A 146 58.27 35.29 12.22
CA PRO A 146 58.00 36.08 11.03
C PRO A 146 59.29 36.56 10.33
N CYS A 147 60.15 35.63 9.94
CA CYS A 147 61.38 35.87 9.18
C CYS A 147 61.07 36.09 7.68
N LYS A 148 60.11 36.96 7.38
CA LYS A 148 59.70 37.32 6.01
C LYS A 148 60.78 38.17 5.33
N THR A 149 61.02 37.96 4.05
CA THR A 149 62.05 38.70 3.31
C THR A 149 61.47 39.72 2.34
N SER A 150 62.22 40.80 2.11
CA SER A 150 61.89 41.90 1.19
C SER A 150 62.32 41.59 -0.26
N ARG A 151 62.98 40.46 -0.46
CA ARG A 151 63.43 39.90 -1.74
C ARG A 151 63.27 38.38 -1.72
N HIS A 152 63.24 37.74 -2.88
CA HIS A 152 63.25 36.30 -2.99
C HIS A 152 64.57 35.75 -2.43
N VAL A 153 64.47 34.74 -1.57
CA VAL A 153 65.60 34.00 -1.01
C VAL A 153 65.27 32.52 -0.99
N THR A 154 66.27 31.69 -1.19
CA THR A 154 66.12 30.24 -1.10
C THR A 154 66.18 29.78 0.36
N LYS A 155 65.50 28.68 0.67
CA LYS A 155 65.44 28.12 2.04
C LYS A 155 66.80 27.79 2.67
N ASP A 156 67.85 27.62 1.87
CA ASP A 156 69.19 27.29 2.34
C ASP A 156 70.03 28.54 2.70
N GLU A 157 69.59 29.72 2.25
CA GLU A 157 70.24 31.01 2.50
C GLU A 157 69.82 31.64 3.84
N VAL A 158 68.78 31.10 4.48
CA VAL A 158 68.29 31.55 5.78
C VAL A 158 68.45 30.47 6.84
N GLU A 159 68.85 30.87 8.04
CA GLU A 159 68.86 30.00 9.22
C GLU A 159 68.07 30.61 10.36
N LEU A 160 67.41 29.73 11.12
CA LEU A 160 66.77 30.08 12.38
C LEU A 160 67.69 29.66 13.52
N ARG A 161 68.00 30.60 14.41
CA ARG A 161 68.72 30.35 15.66
C ARG A 161 67.77 30.44 16.84
N PHE A 162 67.91 29.50 17.75
CA PHE A 162 67.16 29.41 19.00
C PHE A 162 68.16 29.44 20.15
N ASN A 163 68.09 30.47 21.02
CA ASN A 163 69.07 30.69 22.10
C ASN A 163 70.52 30.56 21.60
N ASP A 164 70.86 31.27 20.53
CA ASP A 164 72.16 31.28 19.85
C ASP A 164 72.61 29.95 19.19
N LYS A 165 71.81 28.88 19.24
CA LYS A 165 72.07 27.62 18.52
C LYS A 165 71.35 27.59 17.17
N VAL A 166 72.03 27.14 16.12
CA VAL A 166 71.43 26.94 14.79
C VAL A 166 70.49 25.74 14.81
N TRP A 167 69.22 25.96 14.46
CA TRP A 167 68.23 24.90 14.29
C TRP A 167 68.32 24.31 12.88
N LYS A 168 69.02 23.19 12.76
CA LYS A 168 69.42 22.60 11.46
C LYS A 168 68.25 22.11 10.61
N SER A 169 67.14 21.70 11.22
CA SER A 169 65.96 21.21 10.51
C SER A 169 64.94 22.31 10.15
N ALA A 170 65.12 23.54 10.63
CA ALA A 170 64.17 24.64 10.45
C ALA A 170 64.00 25.07 8.98
N SER A 171 65.05 25.00 8.16
CA SER A 171 65.00 25.38 6.73
C SER A 171 63.98 24.58 5.91
N LYS A 172 63.62 23.36 6.34
CA LYS A 172 62.56 22.56 5.71
C LYS A 172 61.15 23.14 5.89
N HIS A 173 60.99 24.06 6.84
CA HIS A 173 59.72 24.65 7.24
C HIS A 173 59.74 26.19 7.08
N TYR A 174 60.63 26.69 6.22
CA TYR A 174 60.74 28.10 5.91
C TYR A 174 59.96 28.47 4.64
N ASP A 175 59.15 29.51 4.72
CA ASP A 175 58.49 30.16 3.57
C ASP A 175 58.87 31.65 3.58
N PRO A 176 59.53 32.19 2.55
CA PRO A 176 59.95 33.60 2.53
C PRO A 176 58.81 34.61 2.61
N ARG A 177 57.56 34.20 2.32
CA ARG A 177 56.36 35.05 2.41
C ARG A 177 55.88 35.25 3.84
N ILE A 178 56.19 34.31 4.74
CA ILE A 178 55.60 34.22 6.09
C ILE A 178 56.68 34.06 7.19
N GLY A 179 57.68 33.19 6.99
CA GLY A 179 58.76 32.91 7.94
C GLY A 179 58.92 31.42 8.26
N PHE A 180 59.45 31.09 9.45
CA PHE A 180 59.65 29.69 9.88
C PHE A 180 58.45 29.18 10.67
N LYS A 181 57.86 28.06 10.23
CA LYS A 181 56.73 27.42 10.92
C LYS A 181 57.21 26.48 12.04
N VAL A 182 56.80 26.75 13.28
CA VAL A 182 57.25 26.03 14.49
C VAL A 182 56.06 25.37 15.20
N ASN A 183 56.18 24.10 15.56
CA ASN A 183 55.20 23.35 16.34
C ASN A 183 55.87 22.37 17.33
N SER A 184 55.08 21.79 18.24
CA SER A 184 55.58 20.88 19.28
C SER A 184 56.21 19.57 18.78
N LYS A 185 56.02 19.21 17.49
CA LYS A 185 56.58 18.00 16.87
C LYS A 185 57.87 18.27 16.11
N ASN A 186 58.07 19.48 15.59
CA ASN A 186 59.26 19.85 14.83
C ASN A 186 60.33 20.55 15.68
N SER A 187 59.96 21.09 16.85
CA SER A 187 60.90 21.72 17.79
C SER A 187 61.88 20.71 18.42
N GLU A 188 63.19 20.97 18.34
CA GLU A 188 64.25 20.12 18.92
C GLU A 188 64.35 20.25 20.46
N GLU A 189 63.79 21.31 21.08
CA GLU A 189 63.79 21.56 22.53
C GLU A 189 62.40 21.99 23.06
N LYS A 190 62.10 21.76 24.35
CA LYS A 190 60.85 22.21 25.01
C LYS A 190 60.83 23.73 25.14
N ILE A 191 59.87 24.38 24.49
CA ILE A 191 59.65 25.83 24.51
C ILE A 191 59.36 26.30 25.96
N SER A 192 60.23 27.13 26.54
CA SER A 192 60.14 27.70 27.90
C SER A 192 59.77 29.21 27.88
N ASN A 193 59.60 29.84 29.05
CA ASN A 193 59.00 31.18 29.17
C ASN A 193 59.92 32.38 28.88
N GLN A 194 61.17 32.18 28.47
CA GLN A 194 62.08 33.25 28.04
C GLN A 194 62.89 32.77 26.85
N LEU A 195 62.47 33.16 25.64
CA LEU A 195 63.04 32.62 24.41
C LEU A 195 63.23 33.71 23.35
N GLN A 196 64.37 33.63 22.68
CA GLN A 196 64.77 34.51 21.59
C GLN A 196 64.98 33.67 20.32
N PHE A 197 64.32 34.07 19.24
CA PHE A 197 64.53 33.55 17.89
C PHE A 197 65.29 34.58 17.06
N VAL A 198 66.35 34.16 16.37
CA VAL A 198 67.13 35.02 15.48
C VAL A 198 67.15 34.42 14.09
N CYS A 199 66.56 35.13 13.12
CA CYS A 199 66.68 34.81 11.70
C CYS A 199 68.00 35.39 11.20
N THR A 200 68.77 34.60 10.46
CA THR A 200 70.03 35.05 9.87
C THR A 200 70.03 34.73 8.38
N TYR A 201 70.26 35.73 7.54
CA TYR A 201 70.50 35.57 6.11
C TYR A 201 72.00 35.47 5.84
N LYS A 202 72.40 34.44 5.09
CA LYS A 202 73.79 34.06 4.85
C LYS A 202 74.41 34.65 3.58
N GLY A 203 73.62 35.31 2.74
CA GLY A 203 74.11 35.99 1.53
C GLY A 203 74.74 37.34 1.83
N GLU A 204 75.24 38.04 0.81
CA GLU A 204 75.82 39.39 0.95
C GLU A 204 74.82 40.48 0.53
N PRO A 205 74.56 41.50 1.37
CA PRO A 205 75.05 41.67 2.74
C PRO A 205 74.32 40.76 3.74
N SER A 206 75.06 40.21 4.72
CA SER A 206 74.47 39.40 5.79
C SER A 206 73.54 40.26 6.64
N ASP A 207 72.36 39.73 6.98
CA ASP A 207 71.36 40.45 7.75
C ASP A 207 70.74 39.55 8.82
N THR A 208 70.29 40.14 9.92
CA THR A 208 69.65 39.41 11.02
C THR A 208 68.39 40.11 11.54
N ALA A 209 67.38 39.31 11.86
CA ALA A 209 66.14 39.76 12.51
C ALA A 209 65.92 38.98 13.80
N THR A 210 65.66 39.69 14.91
CA THR A 210 65.51 39.09 16.24
C THR A 210 64.08 39.25 16.74
N TYR A 211 63.50 38.15 17.23
CA TYR A 211 62.15 38.08 17.78
C TYR A 211 62.16 37.49 19.20
N PHE A 212 61.43 38.10 20.13
CA PHE A 212 61.33 37.68 21.53
C PHE A 212 59.94 37.12 21.80
N ILE A 213 59.81 36.03 22.56
CA ILE A 213 58.49 35.54 22.98
C ILE A 213 57.93 36.40 24.10
N ILE A 214 56.72 36.93 23.92
CA ILE A 214 55.92 37.58 24.95
C ILE A 214 54.67 36.71 25.15
N ILE A 215 54.58 35.98 26.25
CA ILE A 215 53.30 35.34 26.63
C ILE A 215 52.37 36.49 27.01
N SER A 216 51.37 36.81 26.18
CA SER A 216 50.47 37.94 26.45
C SER A 216 49.76 37.71 27.78
N GLU A 217 50.01 38.56 28.76
CA GLU A 217 49.08 38.75 29.87
C GLU A 217 47.82 39.39 29.29
N ALA A 218 46.68 38.68 29.42
CA ALA A 218 45.40 39.06 28.82
C ALA A 218 44.96 40.48 29.24
N GLN A 219 44.51 41.28 28.28
CA GLN A 219 43.98 42.62 28.56
C GLN A 219 42.49 42.57 28.95
N LYS A 220 42.03 43.63 29.63
CA LYS A 220 40.70 43.79 30.26
C LYS A 220 39.49 43.57 29.33
N ASN A 221 39.68 43.50 28.01
CA ASN A 221 38.63 43.34 26.98
C ASN A 221 38.52 41.93 26.37
N ASP A 222 39.34 40.97 26.80
CA ASP A 222 39.35 39.62 26.23
C ASP A 222 38.37 38.65 26.91
N LEU A 223 37.28 39.14 27.49
CA LEU A 223 36.32 38.29 28.21
C LEU A 223 35.19 37.79 27.30
N GLU A 224 34.97 36.48 27.27
CA GLU A 224 33.93 35.81 26.48
C GLU A 224 32.85 35.21 27.40
N LEU A 225 31.59 35.52 27.12
CA LEU A 225 30.42 34.95 27.80
C LEU A 225 29.80 33.83 26.94
N VAL A 226 29.80 32.58 27.42
CA VAL A 226 29.26 31.40 26.72
C VAL A 226 28.41 30.51 27.62
N PHE A 227 27.49 29.75 27.01
CA PHE A 227 26.81 28.63 27.65
C PHE A 227 27.53 27.32 27.34
N GLU A 228 27.69 26.48 28.36
CA GLU A 228 28.13 25.09 28.24
C GLU A 228 27.06 24.18 28.86
N GLU A 229 26.61 23.18 28.13
CA GLU A 229 25.62 22.20 28.59
C GLU A 229 26.29 20.87 28.89
N ALA A 230 25.97 20.30 30.05
CA ALA A 230 26.41 18.95 30.39
C ALA A 230 25.55 17.87 29.71
N ASP A 231 24.25 18.14 29.52
CA ASP A 231 23.30 17.21 28.86
C ASP A 231 22.39 17.98 27.88
N PRO A 232 22.42 17.64 26.57
CA PRO A 232 21.58 18.28 25.57
C PRO A 232 20.13 17.75 25.51
N TRP A 233 19.75 16.75 26.34
CA TRP A 233 18.44 16.10 26.31
C TRP A 233 17.62 16.36 27.59
N PRO A 234 17.09 17.57 27.80
CA PRO A 234 16.24 17.86 28.95
C PRO A 234 14.90 17.09 28.87
N TYR A 235 14.54 16.35 29.92
CA TYR A 235 13.26 15.64 30.03
C TYR A 235 12.68 15.73 31.44
N VAL A 236 11.35 15.60 31.59
CA VAL A 236 10.67 15.64 32.89
C VAL A 236 11.16 14.51 33.78
N GLY A 237 11.59 14.82 35.01
CA GLY A 237 12.21 13.87 35.93
C GLY A 237 13.72 13.72 35.75
N GLY A 238 14.30 14.32 34.71
CA GLY A 238 15.74 14.29 34.43
C GLY A 238 16.53 15.37 35.16
N HIS A 239 17.84 15.15 35.30
CA HIS A 239 18.77 16.11 35.86
C HIS A 239 19.35 17.00 34.75
N TYR A 240 19.33 18.32 34.93
CA TYR A 240 19.84 19.26 33.93
C TYR A 240 20.81 20.26 34.53
N SER A 241 21.95 20.44 33.85
CA SER A 241 23.00 21.37 34.24
C SER A 241 23.37 22.28 33.08
N LEU A 242 23.17 23.58 33.30
CA LEU A 242 23.56 24.64 32.38
C LEU A 242 24.62 25.52 33.05
N ILE A 243 25.78 25.64 32.41
CA ILE A 243 26.89 26.41 32.92
C ILE A 243 27.00 27.70 32.10
N CYS A 244 26.87 28.85 32.78
CA CYS A 244 27.23 30.12 32.18
C CYS A 244 28.68 30.46 32.54
N ILE A 245 29.52 30.70 31.54
CA ILE A 245 30.96 30.86 31.71
C ILE A 245 31.38 32.22 31.16
N LEU A 246 32.07 32.98 31.99
CA LEU A 246 32.84 34.16 31.62
C LEU A 246 34.33 33.80 31.71
N ARG A 247 35.01 33.70 30.57
CA ARG A 247 36.42 33.29 30.51
C ARG A 247 37.25 34.25 29.70
N LEU A 248 38.55 34.31 29.97
CA LEU A 248 39.49 35.04 29.11
C LEU A 248 39.74 34.28 27.80
N LYS A 249 39.77 35.01 26.69
CA LYS A 249 40.24 34.56 25.38
C LYS A 249 41.78 34.56 25.38
N GLY A 250 42.40 33.64 26.11
CA GLY A 250 43.86 33.50 26.15
C GLY A 250 44.40 32.99 27.49
N ARG A 251 45.72 33.04 27.67
CA ARG A 251 46.39 32.75 28.97
C ARG A 251 46.50 34.03 29.77
N GLY A 252 45.97 34.05 30.99
CA GLY A 252 45.99 35.23 31.86
C GLY A 252 45.15 35.03 33.12
N ARG A 253 45.01 36.09 33.92
CA ARG A 253 44.19 36.09 35.13
C ARG A 253 43.19 37.24 35.04
N ILE A 254 41.93 36.98 35.39
CA ILE A 254 40.92 38.06 35.47
C ILE A 254 41.35 38.98 36.63
N GLU A 255 41.73 40.22 36.34
CA GLU A 255 42.01 41.25 37.35
C GLU A 255 40.70 41.72 38.02
N ASP A 256 40.74 42.15 39.28
CA ASP A 256 39.57 42.63 40.03
C ASP A 256 38.36 41.67 40.03
N ARG A 257 38.60 40.36 40.24
CA ARG A 257 37.56 39.30 40.17
C ARG A 257 36.33 39.53 41.04
N TYR A 258 36.45 40.33 42.10
CA TYR A 258 35.33 40.66 42.98
C TYR A 258 34.39 41.71 42.38
N GLN A 259 34.82 42.46 41.37
CA GLN A 259 34.02 43.44 40.64
C GLN A 259 33.21 42.81 39.49
N HIS A 260 33.56 41.58 39.10
CA HIS A 260 32.89 40.81 38.04
C HIS A 260 31.86 39.85 38.64
N TYR A 261 30.62 39.87 38.15
CA TYR A 261 29.62 38.88 38.54
C TYR A 261 28.75 38.42 37.37
N LEU A 262 28.30 37.16 37.49
CA LEU A 262 27.38 36.51 36.57
C LEU A 262 26.01 36.40 37.22
N ASN A 263 24.96 36.64 36.43
CA ASN A 263 23.59 36.39 36.81
C ASN A 263 22.94 35.48 35.77
N LEU A 264 22.49 34.31 36.19
CA LEU A 264 21.76 33.35 35.37
C LEU A 264 20.32 33.28 35.84
N THR A 265 19.40 33.57 34.93
CA THR A 265 17.96 33.53 35.15
C THR A 265 17.35 32.40 34.31
N CYS A 266 16.30 31.78 34.83
CA CYS A 266 15.55 30.70 34.22
C CYS A 266 14.07 30.86 34.56
N PRO A 267 13.14 30.17 33.86
CA PRO A 267 11.70 30.30 34.08
C PRO A 267 11.25 30.13 35.53
N ARG A 268 11.78 29.12 36.25
CA ARG A 268 11.47 28.85 37.67
C ARG A 268 12.44 29.46 38.68
N CYS A 269 13.46 30.20 38.23
CA CYS A 269 14.52 30.75 39.08
C CYS A 269 14.12 31.98 39.90
N ALA A 270 12.90 32.51 39.74
CA ALA A 270 12.45 33.72 40.42
C ALA A 270 12.12 33.50 41.92
N HIS A 271 11.87 32.25 42.32
CA HIS A 271 11.61 31.85 43.70
C HIS A 271 12.71 30.85 44.16
N GLN A 272 13.13 30.90 45.42
CA GLN A 272 14.10 29.94 45.97
C GLN A 272 13.47 28.53 46.04
N HIS A 273 13.56 27.76 44.96
CA HIS A 273 13.07 26.39 44.88
C HIS A 273 14.17 25.40 45.33
N PRO A 274 13.86 24.38 46.17
CA PRO A 274 14.86 23.45 46.71
C PRO A 274 15.62 22.65 45.62
N ASP A 275 14.98 22.37 44.49
CA ASP A 275 15.56 21.58 43.38
C ASP A 275 16.49 22.37 42.46
N ILE A 276 16.58 23.70 42.63
CA ILE A 276 17.39 24.57 41.78
C ILE A 276 18.60 25.07 42.57
N ARG A 277 19.79 24.61 42.17
CA ARG A 277 21.05 25.01 42.80
C ARG A 277 21.87 25.85 41.83
N LYS A 278 22.28 27.03 42.28
CA LYS A 278 23.24 27.89 41.58
C LYS A 278 24.58 27.81 42.29
N THR A 279 25.56 27.18 41.66
CA THR A 279 26.92 27.08 42.19
C THR A 279 27.85 27.99 41.40
N LYS A 280 28.51 28.90 42.10
CA LYS A 280 29.52 29.78 41.51
C LYS A 280 30.88 29.11 41.65
N HIS A 281 31.56 28.90 40.53
CA HIS A 281 32.94 28.44 40.53
C HIS A 281 33.83 29.57 40.01
N VAL A 282 34.93 29.82 40.72
CA VAL A 282 35.90 30.87 40.35
C VAL A 282 37.25 30.21 40.17
N ARG A 283 37.81 30.33 38.97
CA ARG A 283 39.21 29.99 38.66
C ARG A 283 39.98 31.25 38.33
N ASN A 284 41.29 31.14 38.15
CA ASN A 284 42.13 32.32 37.94
C ASN A 284 41.80 33.06 36.62
N ASP A 285 41.34 32.30 35.63
CA ASP A 285 41.10 32.66 34.24
C ASP A 285 39.61 32.62 33.84
N MET A 286 38.72 32.20 34.75
CA MET A 286 37.32 31.94 34.46
C MET A 286 36.41 32.18 35.68
N LEU A 287 35.29 32.85 35.46
CA LEU A 287 34.12 32.87 36.34
C LEU A 287 33.05 31.97 35.72
N SER A 288 32.51 31.00 36.45
CA SER A 288 31.36 30.24 35.97
C SER A 288 30.25 30.20 37.01
N LEU A 289 29.01 30.19 36.52
CA LEU A 289 27.80 30.04 37.29
C LEU A 289 27.04 28.84 36.72
N THR A 290 27.08 27.73 37.46
CA THR A 290 26.38 26.50 37.12
C THR A 290 24.99 26.53 37.73
N LEU A 291 23.97 26.46 36.89
CA LEU A 291 22.60 26.18 37.29
C LEU A 291 22.36 24.68 37.15
N THR A 292 22.06 24.04 38.28
CA THR A 292 21.67 22.63 38.33
C THR A 292 20.23 22.54 38.77
N ILE A 293 19.43 21.81 38.00
CA ILE A 293 18.06 21.45 38.34
C ILE A 293 18.06 19.94 38.56
N GLU A 294 17.84 19.51 39.81
CA GLU A 294 17.93 18.09 40.17
C GLU A 294 16.84 17.26 39.47
N THR A 295 15.63 17.82 39.37
CA THR A 295 14.48 17.19 38.72
C THR A 295 13.75 18.21 37.85
N LEU A 296 13.85 18.06 36.53
CA LEU A 296 13.17 18.92 35.55
C LEU A 296 11.65 18.68 35.54
N THR A 297 10.89 19.74 35.30
CA THR A 297 9.43 19.72 35.09
C THR A 297 9.08 20.40 33.76
N SER A 298 7.84 20.28 33.30
CA SER A 298 7.39 20.95 32.06
C SER A 298 7.49 22.48 32.14
N GLU A 299 7.37 23.04 33.35
CA GLU A 299 7.47 24.48 33.64
C GLU A 299 8.91 25.02 33.54
N ASP A 300 9.92 24.15 33.55
CA ASP A 300 11.32 24.54 33.34
C ASP A 300 11.64 24.82 31.86
N SER A 301 10.66 24.59 30.96
CA SER A 301 10.74 24.98 29.55
C SER A 301 10.63 26.49 29.38
N GLY A 302 11.60 27.10 28.70
CA GLY A 302 11.59 28.53 28.43
C GLY A 302 12.98 29.10 28.17
N GLN A 303 13.10 30.41 28.32
CA GLN A 303 14.34 31.13 28.02
C GLN A 303 15.21 31.28 29.27
N TYR A 304 16.45 30.78 29.17
CA TYR A 304 17.51 30.92 30.15
C TYR A 304 18.41 32.07 29.70
N VAL A 305 18.62 33.04 30.59
CA VAL A 305 19.34 34.28 30.27
C VAL A 305 20.50 34.45 31.22
N CYS A 306 21.71 34.53 30.67
CA CYS A 306 22.91 34.84 31.44
C CYS A 306 23.43 36.23 31.12
N GLY A 307 23.56 37.08 32.14
CA GLY A 307 24.19 38.39 32.04
C GLY A 307 25.48 38.44 32.85
N TRP A 308 26.52 39.07 32.29
CA TRP A 308 27.73 39.44 33.01
C TRP A 308 27.74 40.95 33.27
N TYR A 309 28.15 41.29 34.49
CA TYR A 309 28.24 42.64 35.00
C TYR A 309 29.65 42.99 35.51
N PHE A 310 30.08 44.23 35.30
CA PHE A 310 31.28 44.84 35.86
C PHE A 310 30.88 46.07 36.70
N GLU A 311 31.33 46.17 37.95
CA GLU A 311 30.98 47.28 38.87
C GLU A 311 29.45 47.56 38.97
N LYS A 312 28.62 46.51 38.90
CA LYS A 312 27.13 46.59 38.87
C LYS A 312 26.52 47.17 37.59
N GLN A 313 27.31 47.45 36.56
CA GLN A 313 26.82 47.74 35.22
C GLN A 313 26.77 46.45 34.40
N LEU A 314 25.68 46.26 33.65
CA LEU A 314 25.53 45.12 32.75
C LEU A 314 26.41 45.33 31.51
N ASN A 315 27.33 44.40 31.24
CA ASN A 315 28.19 44.47 30.07
C ASN A 315 27.63 43.67 28.89
N GLN A 316 27.30 42.39 29.10
CA GLN A 316 26.84 41.50 28.03
C GLN A 316 25.78 40.52 28.54
N THR A 317 24.85 40.12 27.66
CA THR A 317 23.84 39.09 27.93
C THR A 317 23.75 38.09 26.79
N ILE A 318 23.64 36.81 27.12
CA ILE A 318 23.36 35.70 26.18
C ILE A 318 22.08 34.98 26.61
N LYS A 319 21.35 34.42 25.64
CA LYS A 319 20.06 33.76 25.87
C LYS A 319 20.04 32.37 25.22
N LYS A 320 19.38 31.41 25.88
CA LYS A 320 19.18 30.05 25.36
C LYS A 320 17.77 29.57 25.68
N THR A 321 17.07 29.03 24.69
CA THR A 321 15.75 28.41 24.90
C THR A 321 15.94 26.92 25.16
N VAL A 322 15.44 26.45 26.30
CA VAL A 322 15.45 25.04 26.70
C VAL A 322 14.01 24.54 26.67
N ILE A 323 13.75 23.44 25.99
CA ILE A 323 12.42 22.81 25.91
C ILE A 323 12.55 21.46 26.61
N VAL A 324 11.87 21.30 27.74
CA VAL A 324 11.89 20.05 28.51
C VAL A 324 10.90 19.08 27.87
N SER A 325 11.39 17.95 27.37
CA SER A 325 10.54 16.90 26.82
C SER A 325 9.70 16.26 27.93
N PRO A 326 8.41 15.97 27.71
CA PRO A 326 7.59 15.22 28.66
C PRO A 326 8.06 13.76 28.84
N LYS A 327 8.81 13.24 27.85
CA LYS A 327 9.36 11.88 27.84
C LYS A 327 10.89 11.91 27.81
N LYS A 328 11.52 10.87 28.36
CA LYS A 328 12.98 10.72 28.36
C LYS A 328 13.51 10.50 26.96
N GLU A 329 12.78 9.75 26.15
CA GLU A 329 13.09 9.37 24.78
C GLU A 329 12.89 10.56 23.84
N GLN A 330 13.88 10.86 22.99
CA GLN A 330 13.87 12.02 22.12
C GLN A 330 14.59 11.76 20.79
N ILE A 331 14.11 12.38 19.70
CA ILE A 331 14.74 12.37 18.37
C ILE A 331 14.91 13.82 17.89
N LYS A 332 16.10 14.18 17.41
CA LYS A 332 16.43 15.50 16.87
C LYS A 332 17.03 15.38 15.47
N VAL A 333 16.53 16.19 14.53
CA VAL A 333 17.11 16.31 13.18
C VAL A 333 18.29 17.27 13.22
N LEU A 334 19.46 16.83 12.79
CA LEU A 334 20.70 17.62 12.76
C LEU A 334 20.92 18.28 11.40
N ASN A 335 20.74 17.52 10.32
CA ASN A 335 20.92 17.98 8.94
C ASN A 335 20.01 17.18 8.00
N ARG A 336 19.64 17.72 6.84
CA ARG A 336 18.87 17.01 5.80
C ARG A 336 19.05 17.65 4.42
N THR A 337 18.74 16.89 3.37
CA THR A 337 18.62 17.43 2.00
C THR A 337 17.48 18.46 1.90
N PRO A 338 17.56 19.43 0.96
CA PRO A 338 16.53 20.47 0.77
C PRO A 338 15.14 19.86 0.61
N GLN A 339 14.11 20.49 1.20
CA GLN A 339 12.74 19.94 1.19
C GLN A 339 12.10 19.89 -0.19
N GLU A 340 12.56 20.70 -1.14
CA GLU A 340 12.13 20.61 -2.54
C GLU A 340 13.31 20.16 -3.40
N VAL A 341 13.12 19.08 -4.14
CA VAL A 341 14.16 18.45 -4.96
C VAL A 341 13.63 18.30 -6.38
N ASN A 342 14.21 19.04 -7.33
CA ASN A 342 13.88 18.96 -8.74
C ASN A 342 14.93 18.10 -9.46
N VAL A 343 14.49 17.08 -10.18
CA VAL A 343 15.36 16.10 -10.86
C VAL A 343 14.89 15.95 -12.31
N MET A 344 15.79 15.84 -13.28
CA MET A 344 15.40 15.52 -14.66
C MET A 344 15.19 14.01 -14.81
N GLU A 345 14.20 13.61 -15.62
CA GLU A 345 13.96 12.21 -15.96
C GLU A 345 15.25 11.51 -16.43
N GLY A 346 15.56 10.34 -15.86
CA GLY A 346 16.79 9.58 -16.07
C GLY A 346 17.91 9.81 -15.04
N ASN A 347 17.88 10.92 -14.29
CA ASN A 347 18.86 11.19 -13.22
C ASN A 347 18.52 10.45 -11.92
N SER A 348 19.42 10.46 -10.93
CA SER A 348 19.16 9.82 -9.63
C SER A 348 18.53 10.78 -8.61
N ILE A 349 17.55 10.33 -7.84
CA ILE A 349 16.98 11.05 -6.69
C ILE A 349 17.75 10.64 -5.43
N ASN A 350 18.39 11.60 -4.75
CA ASN A 350 19.15 11.36 -3.53
C ASN A 350 18.58 12.19 -2.37
N LEU A 351 17.99 11.53 -1.38
CA LEU A 351 17.48 12.18 -0.16
C LEU A 351 18.25 11.67 1.06
N SER A 352 18.54 12.55 2.02
CA SER A 352 19.19 12.14 3.26
C SER A 352 18.81 13.00 4.46
N ALA A 353 18.83 12.40 5.65
CA ALA A 353 18.65 13.08 6.92
C ALA A 353 19.60 12.51 7.98
N GLN A 354 20.32 13.40 8.66
CA GLN A 354 21.14 13.09 9.82
C GLN A 354 20.37 13.44 11.10
N LEU A 355 20.36 12.50 12.04
CA LEU A 355 19.54 12.49 13.24
C LEU A 355 20.42 12.23 14.46
N ALA A 356 19.96 12.69 15.62
CA ALA A 356 20.44 12.24 16.92
C ALA A 356 19.24 11.73 17.72
N ALA A 357 19.41 10.61 18.41
CA ALA A 357 18.41 10.04 19.28
C ALA A 357 18.99 9.80 20.68
N PHE A 358 18.12 9.91 21.68
CA PHE A 358 18.43 9.64 23.08
C PHE A 358 17.34 8.75 23.69
N PRO A 359 17.68 7.67 24.42
CA PRO A 359 19.04 7.22 24.78
C PRO A 359 19.96 6.85 23.59
N TYR A 360 21.28 6.86 23.81
CA TYR A 360 22.25 6.68 22.71
C TYR A 360 22.42 5.22 22.24
N ASP A 361 21.71 4.27 22.86
CA ASP A 361 21.81 2.84 22.61
C ASP A 361 21.10 2.41 21.32
N LEU A 362 20.18 3.23 20.81
CA LEU A 362 19.40 3.00 19.58
C LEU A 362 18.66 1.65 19.57
N SER A 363 18.35 1.11 20.74
CA SER A 363 17.54 -0.11 20.88
C SER A 363 16.08 0.21 20.46
N GLY A 364 15.58 -0.47 19.43
CA GLY A 364 14.25 -0.18 18.87
C GLY A 364 14.17 1.04 17.93
N PHE A 365 15.30 1.49 17.36
CA PHE A 365 15.29 2.47 16.27
C PHE A 365 14.85 1.81 14.95
N ASN A 366 13.78 2.33 14.36
CA ASN A 366 13.24 1.93 13.07
C ASN A 366 13.02 3.15 12.17
N ALA A 367 13.35 3.00 10.88
CA ALA A 367 13.20 4.05 9.88
C ALA A 367 12.44 3.51 8.67
N LYS A 368 11.36 4.19 8.30
CA LYS A 368 10.48 3.79 7.21
C LYS A 368 10.38 4.91 6.19
N TRP A 369 10.62 4.58 4.92
CA TRP A 369 10.45 5.50 3.79
C TRP A 369 9.12 5.21 3.08
N ILE A 370 8.35 6.26 2.79
CA ILE A 370 7.12 6.19 2.00
C ILE A 370 7.10 7.31 0.96
N ARG A 371 6.36 7.13 -0.14
CA ARG A 371 6.06 8.18 -1.12
C ARG A 371 4.56 8.38 -1.21
N LYS A 372 4.10 9.62 -1.04
CA LYS A 372 2.71 10.06 -1.23
C LYS A 372 2.55 10.75 -2.59
N TYR A 373 1.59 10.35 -3.41
CA TYR A 373 1.32 10.94 -4.74
C TYR A 373 -0.14 10.76 -5.17
N ILE A 374 -0.63 11.58 -6.09
CA ILE A 374 -1.99 11.50 -6.64
C ILE A 374 -1.89 11.00 -8.08
N LYS A 375 -2.53 9.86 -8.35
CA LYS A 375 -2.63 9.28 -9.69
C LYS A 375 -4.08 9.31 -10.20
N PRO A 376 -4.39 10.15 -11.21
CA PRO A 376 -5.72 10.19 -11.81
C PRO A 376 -6.15 8.82 -12.37
N PRO A 377 -7.45 8.50 -12.35
CA PRO A 377 -8.60 9.34 -12.00
C PRO A 377 -8.87 9.48 -10.50
N LYS A 378 -8.04 8.89 -9.62
CA LYS A 378 -8.23 9.02 -8.17
C LYS A 378 -7.82 10.43 -7.73
N THR A 379 -8.62 11.00 -6.83
CA THR A 379 -8.40 12.33 -6.24
C THR A 379 -7.73 12.28 -4.86
N VAL A 380 -7.47 11.07 -4.35
CA VAL A 380 -6.89 10.82 -3.02
C VAL A 380 -5.39 10.56 -3.16
N ASN A 381 -4.62 10.98 -2.16
CA ASN A 381 -3.20 10.63 -2.04
C ASN A 381 -3.03 9.11 -1.93
N GLU A 382 -2.34 8.50 -2.88
CA GLU A 382 -1.81 7.15 -2.78
C GLU A 382 -0.49 7.15 -2.01
N THR A 383 -0.24 6.08 -1.26
CA THR A 383 1.00 5.90 -0.50
C THR A 383 1.73 4.63 -0.96
N GLU A 384 3.01 4.75 -1.30
CA GLU A 384 3.91 3.65 -1.64
C GLU A 384 4.95 3.47 -0.53
N ASN A 385 5.11 2.24 -0.01
CA ASN A 385 6.21 1.92 0.89
C ASN A 385 7.49 1.70 0.07
N LEU A 386 8.54 2.47 0.37
CA LEU A 386 9.82 2.39 -0.34
C LEU A 386 10.72 1.37 0.36
N VAL A 387 11.15 0.37 -0.40
CA VAL A 387 12.06 -0.69 0.05
C VAL A 387 13.28 -0.75 -0.86
N ASN A 388 14.32 -1.46 -0.41
CA ASN A 388 15.49 -1.75 -1.24
C ASN A 388 15.09 -2.63 -2.44
N ASP A 389 15.43 -2.21 -3.64
CA ASP A 389 15.29 -2.98 -4.88
C ASP A 389 16.46 -2.70 -5.86
N TYR A 390 16.34 -3.10 -7.12
CA TYR A 390 17.41 -2.90 -8.11
C TYR A 390 17.69 -1.41 -8.38
N ASP A 391 16.65 -0.58 -8.35
CA ASP A 391 16.71 0.85 -8.67
C ASP A 391 16.81 1.72 -7.41
N ARG A 392 16.34 1.23 -6.26
CA ARG A 392 16.25 1.95 -4.99
C ARG A 392 17.21 1.37 -3.95
N GLN A 393 18.11 2.22 -3.47
CA GLN A 393 19.06 1.91 -2.41
C GLN A 393 18.79 2.79 -1.18
N ILE A 394 18.35 2.16 -0.10
CA ILE A 394 18.10 2.73 1.23
C ILE A 394 19.20 2.25 2.17
N SER A 395 19.87 3.18 2.83
CA SER A 395 20.94 2.90 3.78
C SER A 395 20.77 3.69 5.08
N SER A 396 20.99 3.01 6.21
CA SER A 396 21.04 3.59 7.55
C SER A 396 22.46 3.46 8.11
N GLU A 397 23.11 4.59 8.38
CA GLU A 397 24.49 4.66 8.88
C GLU A 397 24.49 5.13 10.34
N ARG A 398 24.88 4.24 11.26
CA ARG A 398 24.95 4.55 12.70
C ARG A 398 26.32 5.12 13.06
N LEU A 399 26.30 6.27 13.72
CA LEU A 399 27.48 7.02 14.16
C LEU A 399 27.55 7.04 15.69
N ASN A 400 28.75 7.25 16.24
CA ASN A 400 28.97 7.29 17.69
C ASN A 400 28.09 8.34 18.39
N GLY A 401 27.55 7.99 19.55
CA GLY A 401 26.73 8.89 20.39
C GLY A 401 25.27 9.02 19.93
N GLY A 402 24.63 7.91 19.54
CA GLY A 402 23.21 7.87 19.14
C GLY A 402 22.86 8.68 17.90
N ARG A 403 23.84 8.93 17.02
CA ARG A 403 23.61 9.63 15.75
C ARG A 403 23.33 8.62 14.65
N VAL A 404 22.37 8.92 13.77
CA VAL A 404 21.99 8.04 12.65
C VAL A 404 21.85 8.88 11.39
N THR A 405 22.31 8.37 10.25
CA THR A 405 22.11 9.00 8.95
C THR A 405 21.28 8.07 8.06
N GLU A 406 20.09 8.51 7.70
CA GLU A 406 19.20 7.81 6.76
C GLU A 406 19.38 8.39 5.36
N LYS A 407 19.54 7.53 4.36
CA LYS A 407 19.72 7.92 2.95
C LYS A 407 18.87 7.03 2.05
N ILE A 408 18.25 7.61 1.03
CA ILE A 408 17.65 6.90 -0.09
C ILE A 408 18.20 7.45 -1.42
N SER A 409 18.63 6.55 -2.28
CA SER A 409 19.11 6.82 -3.64
C SER A 409 18.27 6.02 -4.62
N ILE A 410 17.59 6.69 -5.54
CA ILE A 410 16.76 6.07 -6.59
C ILE A 410 17.42 6.35 -7.93
N LYS A 411 17.81 5.31 -8.65
CA LYS A 411 18.40 5.41 -9.99
C LYS A 411 17.31 5.58 -11.04
N ASN A 412 17.65 6.24 -12.15
CA ASN A 412 16.80 6.37 -13.32
C ASN A 412 15.40 6.90 -13.00
N ALA A 413 15.34 8.11 -12.42
CA ALA A 413 14.11 8.75 -11.99
C ALA A 413 13.12 8.89 -13.16
N ALA A 414 11.92 8.37 -13.01
CA ALA A 414 10.82 8.55 -13.96
C ALA A 414 9.84 9.62 -13.47
N THR A 415 9.11 10.23 -14.39
CA THR A 415 8.16 11.32 -14.07
C THR A 415 7.10 10.90 -13.04
N ASP A 416 6.65 9.65 -13.11
CA ASP A 416 5.69 9.04 -12.19
C ASP A 416 6.26 8.74 -10.79
N MET A 417 7.56 8.95 -10.60
CA MET A 417 8.21 8.89 -9.29
C MET A 417 8.09 10.19 -8.50
N SER A 418 7.50 11.23 -9.08
CA SER A 418 7.29 12.50 -8.39
C SER A 418 6.24 12.37 -7.28
N GLY A 419 6.45 13.10 -6.20
CA GLY A 419 5.58 13.04 -5.02
C GLY A 419 6.22 13.57 -3.76
N ILE A 420 5.55 13.33 -2.64
CA ILE A 420 6.03 13.69 -1.30
C ILE A 420 6.67 12.44 -0.68
N TYR A 421 7.99 12.44 -0.58
CA TYR A 421 8.76 11.41 0.09
C TYR A 421 8.77 11.70 1.59
N VAL A 422 8.37 10.74 2.41
CA VAL A 422 8.33 10.86 3.86
C VAL A 422 9.21 9.79 4.49
N LEU A 423 10.13 10.23 5.34
CA LEU A 423 10.87 9.39 6.26
C LEU A 423 10.20 9.45 7.62
N THR A 424 9.67 8.32 8.08
CA THR A 424 9.14 8.14 9.44
C THR A 424 10.16 7.40 10.27
N ILE A 425 10.60 8.01 11.36
CA ILE A 425 11.50 7.41 12.34
C ILE A 425 10.68 7.08 13.57
N GLU A 426 10.75 5.82 13.99
CA GLU A 426 10.14 5.31 15.21
C GLU A 426 11.29 4.91 16.13
N TYR A 427 11.35 5.51 17.31
CA TYR A 427 12.34 5.15 18.33
C TYR A 427 11.67 5.13 19.67
N LEU A 428 11.54 3.93 20.25
CA LEU A 428 10.76 3.69 21.47
C LEU A 428 9.34 4.27 21.29
N ASP A 429 8.90 5.17 22.18
CA ASP A 429 7.56 5.79 22.09
C ASP A 429 7.54 7.13 21.34
N THR A 430 8.57 7.42 20.55
CA THR A 430 8.68 8.66 19.76
C THR A 430 8.61 8.39 18.27
N VAL A 431 7.79 9.18 17.58
CA VAL A 431 7.66 9.16 16.13
C VAL A 431 8.08 10.52 15.58
N ARG A 432 8.92 10.52 14.54
CA ARG A 432 9.34 11.75 13.85
C ARG A 432 9.25 11.57 12.35
N THR A 433 8.62 12.51 11.66
CA THR A 433 8.48 12.50 10.20
C THR A 433 9.31 13.62 9.56
N ILE A 434 9.87 13.33 8.39
CA ILE A 434 10.60 14.29 7.55
C ILE A 434 10.09 14.15 6.12
N GLU A 435 9.71 15.26 5.51
CA GLU A 435 9.08 15.29 4.18
C GLU A 435 9.93 16.03 3.15
N TRP A 436 9.96 15.49 1.93
CA TRP A 436 10.56 16.06 0.72
C TRP A 436 9.56 16.05 -0.43
N ARG A 437 9.38 17.18 -1.11
CA ARG A 437 8.67 17.28 -2.39
C ARG A 437 9.68 17.02 -3.51
N VAL A 438 9.53 15.90 -4.20
CA VAL A 438 10.37 15.51 -5.34
C VAL A 438 9.59 15.72 -6.63
N ASN A 439 10.15 16.53 -7.52
CA ASN A 439 9.59 16.81 -8.84
C ASN A 439 10.53 16.30 -9.92
N VAL A 440 10.16 15.19 -10.55
CA VAL A 440 10.89 14.63 -11.69
C VAL A 440 10.35 15.26 -12.97
N GLN A 441 11.13 16.16 -13.56
CA GLN A 441 10.77 16.91 -14.76
C GLN A 441 11.08 16.08 -16.01
N ASN A 442 10.10 15.97 -16.90
CA ASN A 442 10.27 15.37 -18.22
C ASN A 442 10.42 16.40 -19.32
N GLU A 443 11.05 15.99 -20.41
CA GLU A 443 11.12 16.76 -21.65
C GLU A 443 10.07 16.31 -22.69
N ARG A 444 9.70 15.02 -22.66
CA ARG A 444 8.74 14.40 -23.57
C ARG A 444 7.43 14.17 -22.82
N ILE A 445 6.37 14.89 -23.21
CA ILE A 445 5.04 14.70 -22.64
C ILE A 445 4.32 13.54 -23.34
N LYS A 446 3.48 12.82 -22.59
CA LYS A 446 2.75 11.65 -23.09
C LYS A 446 1.26 11.82 -22.82
N ALA A 447 0.46 11.96 -23.87
CA ALA A 447 -1.00 11.92 -23.78
C ALA A 447 -1.49 10.46 -23.82
N ARG A 448 -2.59 10.18 -23.12
CA ARG A 448 -3.31 8.91 -23.22
C ARG A 448 -4.83 9.04 -23.04
N ILE A 449 -5.58 8.06 -23.54
CA ILE A 449 -7.04 7.92 -23.49
C ILE A 449 -7.41 6.56 -22.86
N ASP A 450 -7.91 6.62 -21.63
CA ASP A 450 -8.39 5.45 -20.90
C ASP A 450 -9.92 5.37 -20.99
N VAL A 451 -10.46 4.32 -21.62
CA VAL A 451 -11.92 4.09 -21.73
C VAL A 451 -12.30 3.03 -20.70
N MET A 452 -13.25 3.33 -19.81
CA MET A 452 -13.60 2.52 -18.65
C MET A 452 -15.12 2.39 -18.48
N SER A 453 -15.55 1.49 -17.59
CA SER A 453 -16.96 1.41 -17.17
C SER A 453 -17.25 2.42 -16.06
N PRO A 454 -18.45 3.02 -15.98
CA PRO A 454 -18.84 3.90 -14.88
C PRO A 454 -18.77 3.25 -13.49
N ASN A 455 -18.89 1.92 -13.43
CA ASN A 455 -18.90 1.15 -12.18
C ASN A 455 -17.64 0.30 -11.98
N SER A 456 -16.60 0.47 -12.80
CA SER A 456 -15.37 -0.33 -12.75
C SER A 456 -14.17 0.46 -13.24
N TRP A 457 -13.07 0.45 -12.48
CA TRP A 457 -11.78 1.04 -12.87
C TRP A 457 -11.01 0.20 -13.90
N VAL A 458 -11.64 -0.83 -14.47
CA VAL A 458 -11.06 -1.66 -15.52
C VAL A 458 -11.12 -0.88 -16.83
N VAL A 459 -9.95 -0.55 -17.37
CA VAL A 459 -9.82 -0.01 -18.72
C VAL A 459 -10.25 -1.10 -19.71
N PHE A 460 -11.26 -0.79 -20.51
CA PHE A 460 -11.65 -1.60 -21.65
C PHE A 460 -10.62 -1.39 -22.76
N ASP A 461 -9.84 -2.42 -23.07
CA ASP A 461 -9.09 -2.50 -24.33
C ASP A 461 -9.91 -3.22 -25.40
N GLN A 462 -11.23 -2.96 -25.39
CA GLN A 462 -12.20 -3.58 -26.28
C GLN A 462 -12.44 -2.62 -27.45
N GLN A 463 -12.34 -3.13 -28.68
CA GLN A 463 -12.51 -2.30 -29.87
C GLN A 463 -13.99 -1.98 -30.18
N TYR A 464 -14.92 -2.82 -29.69
CA TYR A 464 -16.35 -2.71 -29.94
C TYR A 464 -17.12 -2.66 -28.62
N TYR A 465 -18.08 -1.75 -28.54
CA TYR A 465 -18.94 -1.54 -27.38
C TYR A 465 -20.40 -1.72 -27.77
N GLN A 466 -21.18 -2.34 -26.90
CA GLN A 466 -22.59 -2.52 -27.17
C GLN A 466 -23.30 -1.15 -27.23
N VAL A 467 -24.16 -0.92 -28.22
CA VAL A 467 -24.98 0.31 -28.27
C VAL A 467 -25.73 0.49 -26.94
N GLY A 468 -25.70 1.71 -26.41
CA GLY A 468 -26.22 2.09 -25.09
C GLY A 468 -25.26 1.83 -23.92
N THR A 469 -24.04 1.36 -24.15
CA THR A 469 -23.06 1.15 -23.08
C THR A 469 -22.57 2.49 -22.54
N PRO A 470 -22.70 2.76 -21.23
CA PRO A 470 -22.13 3.96 -20.64
C PRO A 470 -20.61 3.79 -20.46
N LEU A 471 -19.86 4.83 -20.79
CA LEU A 471 -18.40 4.91 -20.74
C LEU A 471 -17.92 6.07 -19.86
N HIS A 472 -16.83 5.83 -19.15
CA HIS A 472 -15.99 6.86 -18.54
C HIS A 472 -14.69 6.95 -19.32
N VAL A 473 -14.42 8.09 -19.94
CA VAL A 473 -13.24 8.29 -20.78
C VAL A 473 -12.32 9.32 -20.15
N ASN A 474 -11.13 8.90 -19.73
CA ASN A 474 -10.11 9.84 -19.26
C ASN A 474 -9.21 10.25 -20.43
N CYS A 475 -9.00 11.54 -20.59
CA CYS A 475 -7.89 12.11 -21.36
C CYS A 475 -6.85 12.58 -20.35
N LEU A 476 -5.65 11.97 -20.31
CA LEU A 476 -4.61 12.25 -19.33
C LEU A 476 -3.28 12.55 -20.02
N VAL A 477 -2.53 13.50 -19.48
CA VAL A 477 -1.20 13.89 -19.98
C VAL A 477 -0.20 13.85 -18.83
N THR A 478 0.85 13.05 -18.99
CA THR A 478 1.93 12.92 -18.01
C THR A 478 3.00 14.00 -18.24
N ALA A 479 3.14 14.94 -17.29
CA ALA A 479 4.15 15.98 -17.33
C ALA A 479 4.39 16.68 -15.98
N ILE A 480 5.63 17.12 -15.72
CA ILE A 480 5.96 18.04 -14.61
C ILE A 480 6.80 19.21 -15.12
N PRO A 481 6.38 20.47 -14.90
CA PRO A 481 5.07 20.90 -14.39
C PRO A 481 3.92 20.39 -15.26
N LEU A 482 2.71 20.31 -14.69
CA LEU A 482 1.52 19.76 -15.35
C LEU A 482 1.27 20.44 -16.71
N ALA A 483 0.93 19.65 -17.72
CA ALA A 483 0.65 20.12 -19.07
C ALA A 483 -0.75 20.71 -19.19
N SER A 484 -0.94 21.63 -20.14
CA SER A 484 -2.28 22.03 -20.60
C SER A 484 -2.87 20.90 -21.44
N VAL A 485 -4.12 20.53 -21.20
CA VAL A 485 -4.77 19.38 -21.85
C VAL A 485 -6.00 19.86 -22.61
N ARG A 486 -6.25 19.28 -23.79
CA ARG A 486 -7.48 19.45 -24.58
C ARG A 486 -8.05 18.09 -24.91
N PHE A 487 -9.37 17.96 -24.78
CA PHE A 487 -10.08 16.73 -25.11
C PHE A 487 -11.10 17.00 -26.21
N MET A 488 -10.90 16.37 -27.36
CA MET A 488 -11.70 16.55 -28.57
C MET A 488 -12.37 15.25 -29.00
N ARG A 489 -13.48 15.38 -29.72
CA ARG A 489 -14.24 14.27 -30.33
C ARG A 489 -14.64 14.56 -31.77
N ARG A 490 -14.96 13.51 -32.53
CA ARG A 490 -15.47 13.57 -33.90
C ARG A 490 -16.31 12.32 -34.20
N GLU A 491 -17.37 12.46 -34.99
CA GLU A 491 -18.13 11.32 -35.53
C GLU A 491 -17.26 10.48 -36.48
N ALA A 492 -17.14 9.18 -36.23
CA ALA A 492 -16.27 8.34 -37.04
C ALA A 492 -16.76 8.30 -38.50
N SER A 493 -15.81 8.22 -39.44
CA SER A 493 -16.05 8.15 -40.90
C SER A 493 -16.60 9.41 -41.59
N SER A 494 -16.70 10.54 -40.88
CA SER A 494 -16.99 11.85 -41.49
C SER A 494 -15.70 12.66 -41.71
N ASP A 495 -15.63 13.47 -42.78
CA ASP A 495 -14.61 14.53 -42.96
C ASP A 495 -14.83 15.71 -41.97
N ALA A 496 -15.58 15.48 -40.87
CA ALA A 496 -15.90 16.52 -39.91
C ALA A 496 -14.64 16.98 -39.14
N PRO A 497 -14.57 18.27 -38.78
CA PRO A 497 -13.49 18.78 -37.94
C PRO A 497 -13.57 18.20 -36.52
N TRP A 498 -12.42 18.14 -35.84
CA TRP A 498 -12.38 17.84 -34.40
C TRP A 498 -13.09 18.95 -33.62
N ILE A 499 -13.96 18.55 -32.68
CA ILE A 499 -14.72 19.47 -31.83
C ILE A 499 -14.30 19.22 -30.38
N ASP A 500 -14.02 20.29 -29.63
CA ASP A 500 -13.77 20.19 -28.19
C ASP A 500 -14.99 19.61 -27.47
N VAL A 501 -14.77 18.69 -26.53
CA VAL A 501 -15.84 18.21 -25.64
C VAL A 501 -16.27 19.37 -24.74
N GLU A 502 -17.58 19.57 -24.56
CA GLU A 502 -18.09 20.71 -23.82
C GLU A 502 -17.59 20.73 -22.36
N SER A 503 -17.17 21.90 -21.88
CA SER A 503 -16.52 22.02 -20.56
C SER A 503 -17.45 21.70 -19.37
N ASN A 504 -18.77 21.72 -19.57
CA ASN A 504 -19.79 21.31 -18.59
C ASN A 504 -19.89 19.78 -18.43
N GLU A 505 -19.46 19.00 -19.42
CA GLU A 505 -19.46 17.53 -19.42
C GLU A 505 -18.14 16.94 -18.91
N LEU A 506 -17.09 17.76 -18.82
CA LEU A 506 -15.75 17.37 -18.39
C LEU A 506 -15.55 17.59 -16.89
N VAL A 507 -15.00 16.58 -16.22
CA VAL A 507 -14.50 16.68 -14.84
C VAL A 507 -12.98 16.81 -14.90
N GLU A 508 -12.45 17.91 -14.36
CA GLU A 508 -11.00 18.15 -14.33
C GLU A 508 -10.29 17.16 -13.38
N LEU A 509 -9.21 16.54 -13.87
CA LEU A 509 -8.38 15.61 -13.12
C LEU A 509 -7.00 16.23 -12.90
N LYS A 510 -6.61 16.44 -11.63
CA LYS A 510 -5.29 16.95 -11.24
C LYS A 510 -4.56 15.93 -10.39
N GLY A 511 -3.52 15.33 -10.95
CA GLY A 511 -2.58 14.45 -10.29
C GLY A 511 -1.27 15.14 -9.93
N THR A 512 -0.35 14.36 -9.35
CA THR A 512 1.00 14.83 -9.01
C THR A 512 1.87 15.00 -10.26
N TYR A 513 1.74 14.11 -11.23
CA TYR A 513 2.52 14.10 -12.47
C TYR A 513 1.65 13.96 -13.73
N GLU A 514 0.32 13.91 -13.58
CA GLU A 514 -0.62 13.83 -14.70
C GLU A 514 -1.75 14.84 -14.51
N SER A 515 -2.18 15.47 -15.60
CA SER A 515 -3.37 16.33 -15.65
C SER A 515 -4.29 15.89 -16.78
N GLY A 516 -5.56 16.25 -16.70
CA GLY A 516 -6.49 15.96 -17.80
C GLY A 516 -7.95 16.07 -17.42
N TYR A 517 -8.80 15.33 -18.13
CA TYR A 517 -10.25 15.37 -17.98
C TYR A 517 -10.87 13.98 -18.00
N LEU A 518 -11.95 13.81 -17.24
CA LEU A 518 -12.88 12.68 -17.34
C LEU A 518 -14.14 13.14 -18.07
N TRP A 519 -14.55 12.38 -19.09
CA TRP A 519 -15.80 12.56 -19.80
C TRP A 519 -16.70 11.34 -19.65
N ASN A 520 -17.93 11.55 -19.19
CA ASN A 520 -18.93 10.49 -19.04
C ASN A 520 -19.87 10.54 -20.25
N THR A 521 -19.92 9.46 -21.03
CA THR A 521 -20.70 9.41 -22.28
C THR A 521 -21.35 8.04 -22.47
N THR A 522 -22.23 7.90 -23.45
CA THR A 522 -22.87 6.64 -23.83
C THR A 522 -22.57 6.32 -25.28
N VAL A 523 -22.24 5.07 -25.58
CA VAL A 523 -21.98 4.63 -26.96
C VAL A 523 -23.30 4.56 -27.72
N GLU A 524 -23.52 5.50 -28.62
CA GLU A 524 -24.66 5.48 -29.54
C GLU A 524 -24.21 5.10 -30.95
N ASP A 525 -23.14 5.75 -31.43
CA ASP A 525 -22.51 5.52 -32.73
C ASP A 525 -20.97 5.46 -32.60
N ASP A 526 -20.28 5.15 -33.70
CA ASP A 526 -18.82 5.17 -33.76
C ASP A 526 -18.26 6.59 -33.50
N LEU A 527 -17.26 6.69 -32.62
CA LEU A 527 -16.71 7.95 -32.13
C LEU A 527 -15.18 7.94 -32.14
N ASP A 528 -14.58 8.96 -32.75
CA ASP A 528 -13.15 9.23 -32.67
C ASP A 528 -12.88 10.22 -31.52
N LEU A 529 -11.89 9.90 -30.69
CA LEU A 529 -11.47 10.67 -29.53
C LEU A 529 -10.03 11.13 -29.71
N LYS A 530 -9.72 12.35 -29.28
CA LYS A 530 -8.35 12.89 -29.29
C LYS A 530 -8.03 13.61 -27.99
N CYS A 531 -7.00 13.15 -27.32
CA CYS A 531 -6.44 13.78 -26.13
C CYS A 531 -5.13 14.45 -26.52
N GLU A 532 -5.02 15.76 -26.34
CA GLU A 532 -3.84 16.54 -26.69
C GLU A 532 -3.31 17.26 -25.45
N GLY A 533 -2.00 17.14 -25.22
CA GLY A 533 -1.28 17.86 -24.19
C GLY A 533 -0.29 18.84 -24.80
N GLU A 534 -0.14 20.02 -24.19
CA GLU A 534 0.84 21.03 -24.56
C GLU A 534 1.62 21.51 -23.32
N ARG A 535 2.96 21.56 -23.44
CA ARG A 535 3.84 22.13 -22.41
C ARG A 535 5.11 22.70 -23.05
N ASN A 536 5.46 23.95 -22.73
CA ASN A 536 6.65 24.64 -23.23
C ASN A 536 6.81 24.57 -24.77
N GLY A 537 5.70 24.68 -25.51
CA GLY A 537 5.67 24.62 -26.97
C GLY A 537 5.85 23.21 -27.57
N ARG A 538 5.92 22.16 -26.75
CA ARG A 538 5.87 20.76 -27.21
C ARG A 538 4.47 20.20 -27.01
N THR A 539 3.95 19.55 -28.05
CA THR A 539 2.63 18.88 -28.03
C THR A 539 2.79 17.36 -28.09
N SER A 540 1.82 16.65 -27.51
CA SER A 540 1.69 15.19 -27.60
C SER A 540 0.22 14.86 -27.62
N TYR A 541 -0.19 13.90 -28.45
CA TYR A 541 -1.58 13.52 -28.55
C TYR A 541 -1.73 12.01 -28.67
N GLU A 542 -2.89 11.52 -28.25
CA GLU A 542 -3.36 10.16 -28.54
C GLU A 542 -4.74 10.25 -29.19
N GLU A 543 -4.98 9.41 -30.19
CA GLU A 543 -6.28 9.25 -30.83
C GLU A 543 -6.80 7.83 -30.57
N LYS A 544 -8.08 7.71 -30.22
CA LYS A 544 -8.72 6.43 -29.92
C LYS A 544 -10.10 6.37 -30.55
N ARG A 545 -10.39 5.29 -31.28
CA ARG A 545 -11.70 5.04 -31.89
C ARG A 545 -12.52 4.10 -31.02
N VAL A 546 -13.71 4.53 -30.66
CA VAL A 546 -14.75 3.74 -29.98
C VAL A 546 -15.74 3.31 -31.03
N ARG A 547 -15.90 2.00 -31.28
CA ARG A 547 -16.88 1.48 -32.25
C ARG A 547 -18.12 0.94 -31.56
N ALA A 548 -19.29 1.30 -32.06
CA ALA A 548 -20.59 0.79 -31.62
C ALA A 548 -20.90 -0.54 -32.33
N SER A 549 -21.38 -1.54 -31.58
CA SER A 549 -21.82 -2.83 -32.11
C SER A 549 -23.08 -3.30 -31.40
N GLU A 550 -23.94 -4.08 -32.04
CA GLU A 550 -25.12 -4.67 -31.38
C GLU A 550 -24.74 -5.87 -30.49
N SER A 551 -23.66 -6.58 -30.84
CA SER A 551 -23.13 -7.73 -30.10
C SER A 551 -21.68 -8.05 -30.50
N GLU A 552 -21.00 -8.89 -29.73
CA GLU A 552 -19.76 -9.54 -30.19
C GLU A 552 -20.01 -10.46 -31.39
N PRO A 553 -19.00 -10.77 -32.23
CA PRO A 553 -19.16 -11.72 -33.34
C PRO A 553 -19.59 -13.11 -32.85
N TYR A 554 -20.68 -13.67 -33.39
CA TYR A 554 -21.17 -15.00 -33.02
C TYR A 554 -21.74 -15.77 -34.21
N VAL A 555 -21.82 -17.10 -34.07
CA VAL A 555 -22.48 -18.02 -35.02
C VAL A 555 -23.68 -18.69 -34.39
N LYS A 556 -24.72 -18.94 -35.18
CA LYS A 556 -25.97 -19.59 -34.74
C LYS A 556 -26.49 -20.54 -35.82
N THR A 557 -27.10 -21.64 -35.40
CA THR A 557 -27.81 -22.58 -36.29
C THR A 557 -29.31 -22.56 -36.05
N SER A 558 -30.05 -22.71 -37.13
CA SER A 558 -31.49 -22.98 -37.14
C SER A 558 -31.79 -24.02 -38.22
N TRP A 559 -32.89 -24.75 -38.11
CA TRP A 559 -33.30 -25.69 -39.15
C TRP A 559 -34.82 -25.82 -39.22
N THR A 560 -35.31 -26.16 -40.41
CA THR A 560 -36.71 -26.48 -40.66
C THR A 560 -36.83 -27.97 -40.93
N ARG A 561 -37.76 -28.63 -40.23
CA ARG A 561 -38.03 -30.06 -40.41
C ARG A 561 -38.56 -30.35 -41.81
N SER A 562 -38.19 -31.51 -42.34
CA SER A 562 -38.75 -32.07 -43.58
C SER A 562 -40.28 -32.21 -43.49
N GLU A 563 -40.97 -32.16 -44.63
CA GLU A 563 -42.42 -32.45 -44.70
C GLU A 563 -42.78 -33.88 -44.27
N HIS A 564 -41.80 -34.80 -44.29
CA HIS A 564 -41.97 -36.19 -43.88
C HIS A 564 -41.68 -36.43 -42.39
N ALA A 565 -41.39 -35.38 -41.62
CA ALA A 565 -41.08 -35.48 -40.19
C ALA A 565 -42.27 -36.00 -39.37
N THR A 566 -42.00 -36.90 -38.42
CA THR A 566 -43.01 -37.49 -37.54
C THR A 566 -43.01 -36.87 -36.14
N SER A 567 -44.05 -37.15 -35.33
CA SER A 567 -44.22 -36.53 -34.02
C SER A 567 -43.24 -37.05 -32.96
N GLN A 568 -42.73 -38.27 -33.13
CA GLN A 568 -41.73 -38.90 -32.25
C GLN A 568 -40.28 -38.37 -32.41
N GLU A 569 -40.01 -37.47 -33.37
CA GLU A 569 -38.66 -36.98 -33.63
C GLU A 569 -38.19 -35.95 -32.59
N ASP A 570 -36.94 -36.04 -32.13
CA ASP A 570 -36.37 -35.07 -31.19
C ASP A 570 -36.27 -33.69 -31.85
N PRO A 571 -36.87 -32.62 -31.28
CA PRO A 571 -36.77 -31.26 -31.82
C PRO A 571 -35.36 -30.66 -31.78
N LYS A 572 -34.40 -31.30 -31.10
CA LYS A 572 -33.01 -30.86 -31.01
C LYS A 572 -32.07 -31.59 -31.98
N GLU A 573 -32.52 -32.67 -32.61
CA GLU A 573 -31.73 -33.39 -33.61
C GLU A 573 -32.05 -32.88 -35.02
N ILE A 574 -31.04 -32.94 -35.89
CA ILE A 574 -31.18 -32.68 -37.32
C ILE A 574 -31.13 -34.05 -37.98
N TYR A 575 -32.20 -34.44 -38.66
CA TYR A 575 -32.29 -35.73 -39.34
C TYR A 575 -32.07 -35.53 -40.84
N GLU A 576 -31.67 -36.59 -41.54
CA GLU A 576 -31.57 -36.53 -43.01
C GLU A 576 -32.91 -36.10 -43.63
N GLY A 577 -32.86 -35.16 -44.57
CA GLY A 577 -34.05 -34.54 -45.16
C GLY A 577 -34.41 -33.15 -44.64
N ASP A 578 -33.84 -32.70 -43.52
CA ASP A 578 -34.11 -31.37 -42.95
C ASP A 578 -33.35 -30.26 -43.71
N ASN A 579 -33.76 -29.00 -43.58
CA ASN A 579 -33.02 -27.86 -44.13
C ASN A 579 -32.37 -27.06 -42.99
N VAL A 580 -31.07 -26.78 -43.08
CA VAL A 580 -30.29 -26.08 -42.05
C VAL A 580 -29.89 -24.69 -42.52
N GLU A 581 -30.02 -23.71 -41.65
CA GLU A 581 -29.59 -22.32 -41.83
C GLU A 581 -28.47 -22.00 -40.83
N LEU A 582 -27.32 -21.60 -41.33
CA LEU A 582 -26.15 -21.14 -40.57
C LEU A 582 -26.07 -19.62 -40.64
N ARG A 583 -26.04 -18.94 -39.49
CA ARG A 583 -25.90 -17.48 -39.40
C ARG A 583 -24.60 -17.10 -38.72
N CYS A 584 -23.80 -16.25 -39.36
CA CYS A 584 -22.63 -15.61 -38.77
C CYS A 584 -22.89 -14.11 -38.69
N THR A 585 -23.00 -13.58 -37.47
CA THR A 585 -23.22 -12.15 -37.21
C THR A 585 -21.91 -11.53 -36.77
N VAL A 586 -21.49 -10.47 -37.47
CA VAL A 586 -20.25 -9.73 -37.20
C VAL A 586 -20.54 -8.23 -37.14
N PRO A 587 -19.67 -7.40 -36.53
CA PRO A 587 -19.78 -5.95 -36.63
C PRO A 587 -19.77 -5.47 -38.09
N ASN A 588 -20.51 -4.40 -38.39
CA ASN A 588 -20.53 -3.76 -39.70
C ASN A 588 -19.26 -2.91 -39.92
N ASP A 589 -18.12 -3.58 -40.04
CA ASP A 589 -16.83 -2.97 -40.36
C ASP A 589 -16.37 -3.46 -41.74
N GLU A 590 -16.30 -2.50 -42.69
CA GLU A 590 -15.97 -2.75 -44.10
C GLU A 590 -14.58 -3.38 -44.29
N GLU A 591 -13.69 -3.24 -43.29
CA GLU A 591 -12.33 -3.80 -43.33
C GLU A 591 -12.30 -5.32 -43.11
N TRP A 592 -13.37 -5.93 -42.58
CA TRP A 592 -13.45 -7.38 -42.40
C TRP A 592 -13.95 -8.06 -43.67
N ASN A 593 -13.16 -8.98 -44.21
CA ASN A 593 -13.63 -9.99 -45.15
C ASN A 593 -14.20 -11.18 -44.37
N VAL A 594 -15.46 -11.55 -44.63
CA VAL A 594 -16.15 -12.61 -43.87
C VAL A 594 -16.68 -13.66 -44.82
N GLN A 595 -16.40 -14.93 -44.52
CA GLN A 595 -16.83 -16.06 -45.34
C GLN A 595 -17.10 -17.30 -44.50
N TRP A 596 -17.94 -18.20 -45.01
CA TRP A 596 -18.14 -19.53 -44.44
C TRP A 596 -17.21 -20.54 -45.10
N ASP A 597 -16.58 -21.37 -44.28
CA ASP A 597 -15.73 -22.49 -44.67
C ASP A 597 -16.28 -23.80 -44.10
N PHE A 598 -16.26 -24.86 -44.91
CA PHE A 598 -16.55 -26.22 -44.48
C PHE A 598 -15.56 -27.19 -45.12
N ARG A 599 -14.77 -27.87 -44.28
CA ARG A 599 -13.72 -28.81 -44.73
C ARG A 599 -12.75 -28.18 -45.75
N ASP A 600 -12.24 -27.00 -45.44
CA ASP A 600 -11.29 -26.25 -46.28
C ASP A 600 -11.85 -25.81 -47.64
N HIS A 601 -13.18 -25.75 -47.76
CA HIS A 601 -13.88 -25.23 -48.94
C HIS A 601 -14.80 -24.07 -48.53
N VAL A 602 -14.64 -22.94 -49.22
CA VAL A 602 -15.51 -21.77 -49.04
C VAL A 602 -16.91 -22.07 -49.59
N LEU A 603 -17.94 -21.84 -48.77
CA LEU A 603 -19.33 -21.99 -49.20
C LEU A 603 -19.72 -20.85 -50.15
N THR A 604 -20.26 -21.18 -51.32
CA THR A 604 -20.63 -20.21 -52.36
C THR A 604 -22.10 -19.77 -52.31
N ASP A 605 -22.99 -20.58 -51.73
CA ASP A 605 -24.42 -20.28 -51.57
C ASP A 605 -24.68 -19.58 -50.22
N VAL A 606 -24.16 -18.34 -50.11
CA VAL A 606 -24.24 -17.52 -48.90
C VAL A 606 -24.87 -16.18 -49.23
N SER A 607 -25.93 -15.83 -48.51
CA SER A 607 -26.55 -14.50 -48.58
C SER A 607 -26.00 -13.60 -47.47
N SER A 608 -25.83 -12.32 -47.76
CA SER A 608 -25.41 -11.32 -46.77
C SER A 608 -26.53 -10.32 -46.50
N ARG A 609 -26.70 -9.96 -45.23
CA ARG A 609 -27.56 -8.85 -44.77
C ARG A 609 -26.70 -7.87 -44.00
N VAL A 610 -26.88 -6.59 -44.23
CA VAL A 610 -26.12 -5.52 -43.55
C VAL A 610 -27.13 -4.59 -42.89
N ASP A 611 -27.03 -4.49 -41.58
CA ASP A 611 -27.73 -3.52 -40.74
C ASP A 611 -26.76 -2.39 -40.34
N ALA A 612 -27.22 -1.34 -39.66
CA ALA A 612 -26.39 -0.16 -39.35
C ALA A 612 -25.07 -0.50 -38.62
N HIS A 613 -25.12 -1.45 -37.67
CA HIS A 613 -23.97 -1.81 -36.81
C HIS A 613 -23.53 -3.28 -36.96
N SER A 614 -24.26 -4.10 -37.71
CA SER A 614 -23.95 -5.53 -37.86
C SER A 614 -24.10 -6.01 -39.31
N ARG A 615 -23.28 -7.00 -39.69
CA ARG A 615 -23.35 -7.72 -40.96
C ARG A 615 -23.54 -9.21 -40.67
N VAL A 616 -24.53 -9.80 -41.30
CA VAL A 616 -24.94 -11.19 -41.10
C VAL A 616 -24.75 -11.98 -42.39
N LEU A 617 -23.92 -13.03 -42.35
CA LEU A 617 -23.78 -14.02 -43.43
C LEU A 617 -24.61 -15.26 -43.12
N ILE A 618 -25.49 -15.63 -44.06
CA ILE A 618 -26.45 -16.71 -43.93
C ILE A 618 -26.16 -17.77 -45.00
N ALA A 619 -25.77 -18.97 -44.59
CA ALA A 619 -25.60 -20.13 -45.48
C ALA A 619 -26.77 -21.10 -45.29
N ASN A 620 -27.45 -21.47 -46.38
CA ASN A 620 -28.58 -22.41 -46.36
C ASN A 620 -28.16 -23.76 -46.94
N ILE A 621 -28.46 -24.84 -46.22
CA ILE A 621 -28.17 -26.21 -46.61
C ILE A 621 -29.49 -26.97 -46.66
N ASN A 622 -30.02 -27.16 -47.86
CA ASN A 622 -31.29 -27.83 -48.05
C ASN A 622 -31.10 -29.35 -48.13
N ASN A 623 -32.06 -30.11 -47.60
CA ASN A 623 -32.11 -31.58 -47.66
C ASN A 623 -30.79 -32.22 -47.18
N VAL A 624 -30.46 -32.00 -45.91
CA VAL A 624 -29.18 -32.44 -45.35
C VAL A 624 -29.04 -33.96 -45.37
N THR A 625 -27.81 -34.41 -45.58
CA THR A 625 -27.40 -35.82 -45.51
C THR A 625 -26.28 -35.99 -44.49
N GLY A 626 -25.94 -37.23 -44.13
CA GLY A 626 -24.76 -37.50 -43.28
C GLY A 626 -23.45 -36.87 -43.80
N SER A 627 -23.33 -36.57 -45.10
CA SER A 627 -22.14 -35.91 -45.66
C SER A 627 -21.98 -34.44 -45.25
N ASN A 628 -23.10 -33.77 -44.90
CA ASN A 628 -23.16 -32.38 -44.46
C ASN A 628 -22.84 -32.21 -42.96
N ALA A 629 -22.70 -33.31 -42.20
CA ALA A 629 -22.28 -33.25 -40.81
C ALA A 629 -20.79 -32.86 -40.69
N GLY A 630 -20.47 -32.00 -39.73
CA GLY A 630 -19.10 -31.54 -39.47
C GLY A 630 -19.02 -30.14 -38.87
N GLU A 631 -17.79 -29.61 -38.81
CA GLU A 631 -17.49 -28.27 -38.30
C GLU A 631 -17.53 -27.25 -39.45
N TYR A 632 -18.43 -26.28 -39.33
CA TYR A 632 -18.52 -25.10 -40.19
C TYR A 632 -17.81 -23.94 -39.50
N THR A 633 -16.95 -23.24 -40.21
CA THR A 633 -16.16 -22.13 -39.67
C THR A 633 -16.52 -20.84 -40.38
N CYS A 634 -17.01 -19.86 -39.64
CA CYS A 634 -17.07 -18.49 -40.14
C CYS A 634 -15.70 -17.83 -39.91
N ILE A 635 -15.02 -17.47 -41.00
CA ILE A 635 -13.70 -16.87 -40.99
C ILE A 635 -13.87 -15.37 -41.21
N MET A 636 -13.34 -14.56 -40.30
CA MET A 636 -13.25 -13.11 -40.40
C MET A 636 -11.78 -12.73 -40.54
N GLN A 637 -11.42 -12.04 -41.62
CA GLN A 637 -10.04 -11.65 -41.93
C GLN A 637 -9.92 -10.14 -42.12
N LYS A 638 -8.91 -9.54 -41.50
CA LYS A 638 -8.58 -8.11 -41.59
C LYS A 638 -7.06 -7.94 -41.52
N GLY A 639 -6.40 -7.72 -42.66
CA GLY A 639 -4.94 -7.72 -42.74
C GLY A 639 -4.35 -9.07 -42.28
N ASP A 640 -3.42 -9.02 -41.33
CA ASP A 640 -2.81 -10.21 -40.69
C ASP A 640 -3.65 -10.81 -39.55
N GLN A 641 -4.77 -10.16 -39.18
CA GLN A 641 -5.64 -10.65 -38.12
C GLN A 641 -6.74 -11.56 -38.69
N GLU A 642 -6.87 -12.74 -38.10
CA GLU A 642 -7.88 -13.72 -38.46
C GLU A 642 -8.62 -14.20 -37.21
N LYS A 643 -9.95 -14.22 -37.27
CA LYS A 643 -10.80 -14.75 -36.19
C LYS A 643 -11.74 -15.80 -36.77
N ARG A 644 -11.80 -16.97 -36.13
CA ARG A 644 -12.59 -18.13 -36.55
C ARG A 644 -13.69 -18.44 -35.55
N LEU A 645 -14.93 -18.45 -36.00
CA LEU A 645 -16.09 -18.88 -35.21
C LEU A 645 -16.55 -20.24 -35.72
N LYS A 646 -16.57 -21.24 -34.84
CA LYS A 646 -16.84 -22.64 -35.19
C LYS A 646 -18.27 -23.03 -34.79
N GLN A 647 -18.91 -23.80 -35.66
CA GLN A 647 -20.23 -24.35 -35.43
C GLN A 647 -20.29 -25.80 -35.92
N ILE A 648 -20.62 -26.73 -35.02
CA ILE A 648 -20.70 -28.15 -35.36
C ILE A 648 -22.16 -28.50 -35.68
N ILE A 649 -22.38 -29.18 -36.81
CA ILE A 649 -23.66 -29.78 -37.21
C ILE A 649 -23.51 -31.30 -37.17
N SER A 650 -24.44 -31.97 -36.48
CA SER A 650 -24.59 -33.44 -36.51
C SER A 650 -25.87 -33.79 -37.25
N VAL A 651 -25.82 -34.75 -38.17
CA VAL A 651 -26.99 -35.21 -38.94
C VAL A 651 -27.25 -36.68 -38.63
N VAL A 652 -28.45 -36.99 -38.15
CA VAL A 652 -28.88 -38.34 -37.79
C VAL A 652 -29.41 -39.07 -39.01
N LYS A 653 -28.78 -40.20 -39.35
CA LYS A 653 -29.16 -41.05 -40.48
C LYS A 653 -30.53 -41.70 -40.26
N THR A 654 -31.33 -41.78 -41.31
CA THR A 654 -32.68 -42.35 -41.23
C THR A 654 -32.73 -43.82 -41.68
N VAL A 655 -33.53 -44.63 -40.97
CA VAL A 655 -33.69 -46.08 -41.15
C VAL A 655 -35.19 -46.38 -41.13
N LYS A 656 -35.70 -46.98 -42.22
CA LYS A 656 -37.09 -47.40 -42.35
C LYS A 656 -37.47 -48.40 -41.25
N PRO A 657 -38.70 -48.40 -40.71
CA PRO A 657 -39.07 -49.28 -39.61
C PRO A 657 -39.00 -50.76 -40.01
N TYR A 658 -38.56 -51.62 -39.10
CA TYR A 658 -38.36 -53.06 -39.31
C TYR A 658 -38.83 -53.89 -38.10
N HIS A 659 -39.15 -55.17 -38.34
CA HIS A 659 -39.62 -56.09 -37.30
C HIS A 659 -38.48 -56.54 -36.39
N THR A 660 -38.70 -56.50 -35.07
CA THR A 660 -37.72 -56.94 -34.06
C THR A 660 -37.92 -58.37 -33.56
N GLN A 661 -39.05 -59.02 -33.89
CA GLN A 661 -39.35 -60.41 -33.54
C GLN A 661 -40.04 -61.16 -34.69
N SER A 662 -39.81 -62.47 -34.77
CA SER A 662 -40.34 -63.39 -35.79
C SER A 662 -41.45 -64.30 -35.24
N ASP A 663 -42.69 -63.82 -35.13
CA ASP A 663 -43.90 -64.69 -35.12
C ASP A 663 -45.20 -63.86 -35.29
N PRO A 664 -45.74 -63.71 -36.52
CA PRO A 664 -46.95 -62.91 -36.79
C PRO A 664 -48.28 -63.68 -36.70
N GLU A 665 -48.30 -65.01 -36.59
CA GLU A 665 -49.52 -65.77 -36.94
C GLU A 665 -50.21 -66.51 -35.77
N LYS A 666 -49.71 -66.40 -34.53
CA LYS A 666 -50.37 -67.05 -33.39
C LYS A 666 -51.50 -66.20 -32.82
N PRO A 667 -52.72 -66.74 -32.68
CA PRO A 667 -53.82 -66.02 -32.05
C PRO A 667 -53.54 -65.79 -30.55
N ARG A 668 -53.81 -64.57 -30.07
CA ARG A 668 -53.74 -64.17 -28.66
C ARG A 668 -55.09 -64.45 -28.00
N TYR A 669 -55.10 -65.24 -26.93
CA TYR A 669 -56.32 -65.53 -26.15
C TYR A 669 -56.45 -64.54 -25.00
N LEU A 670 -57.64 -63.95 -24.85
CA LEU A 670 -57.98 -62.92 -23.88
C LEU A 670 -59.09 -63.42 -22.94
N GLU A 671 -58.88 -63.30 -21.62
CA GLU A 671 -59.87 -63.70 -20.61
C GLU A 671 -60.83 -62.55 -20.27
N TYR A 672 -62.15 -62.78 -20.34
CA TYR A 672 -63.13 -61.74 -20.03
C TYR A 672 -62.98 -61.20 -18.60
N GLY A 673 -62.85 -59.89 -18.47
CA GLY A 673 -62.71 -59.21 -17.19
C GLY A 673 -61.28 -59.09 -16.66
N LYS A 674 -60.26 -59.65 -17.34
CA LYS A 674 -58.84 -59.47 -17.01
C LYS A 674 -58.18 -58.42 -17.92
N PRO A 675 -57.07 -57.79 -17.50
CA PRO A 675 -56.30 -56.91 -18.37
C PRO A 675 -55.46 -57.69 -19.38
N ALA A 676 -55.17 -57.09 -20.54
CA ALA A 676 -54.29 -57.65 -21.55
C ALA A 676 -53.41 -56.57 -22.20
N ASP A 677 -52.16 -56.91 -22.52
CA ASP A 677 -51.18 -56.00 -23.12
C ASP A 677 -50.72 -56.53 -24.49
N PHE A 678 -50.73 -55.64 -25.49
CA PHE A 678 -50.15 -55.88 -26.80
C PHE A 678 -48.99 -54.93 -27.04
N GLU A 679 -47.87 -55.45 -27.53
CA GLU A 679 -46.68 -54.67 -27.84
C GLU A 679 -46.37 -54.74 -29.33
N CYS A 680 -46.16 -53.57 -29.94
CA CYS A 680 -45.76 -53.46 -31.33
C CYS A 680 -44.24 -53.70 -31.45
N ASN A 681 -43.87 -54.84 -32.02
CA ASN A 681 -42.48 -55.28 -32.18
C ASN A 681 -41.83 -54.70 -33.46
N ILE A 682 -41.88 -53.38 -33.60
CA ILE A 682 -41.29 -52.63 -34.71
C ILE A 682 -40.40 -51.51 -34.17
N ASP A 683 -39.21 -51.36 -34.75
CA ASP A 683 -38.25 -50.30 -34.41
C ASP A 683 -37.74 -49.57 -35.67
N GLY A 684 -37.15 -48.39 -35.54
CA GLY A 684 -36.65 -47.57 -36.65
C GLY A 684 -35.95 -46.29 -36.19
N THR A 685 -35.30 -45.58 -37.11
CA THR A 685 -34.57 -44.33 -36.80
C THR A 685 -34.99 -43.21 -37.76
N PRO A 686 -35.49 -42.05 -37.30
CA PRO A 686 -36.04 -41.81 -35.96
C PRO A 686 -37.14 -42.80 -35.59
N ARG A 687 -37.43 -42.89 -34.29
CA ARG A 687 -38.43 -43.81 -33.74
C ARG A 687 -39.78 -43.58 -34.43
N PRO A 688 -40.48 -44.63 -34.90
CA PRO A 688 -41.72 -44.46 -35.64
C PRO A 688 -42.89 -44.03 -34.74
N ASP A 689 -43.84 -43.31 -35.33
CA ASP A 689 -45.18 -43.13 -34.77
C ASP A 689 -45.97 -44.45 -34.93
N TYR A 690 -46.53 -44.95 -33.84
CA TYR A 690 -47.31 -46.18 -33.80
C TYR A 690 -48.81 -45.89 -33.79
N ARG A 691 -49.58 -46.65 -34.58
CA ARG A 691 -51.05 -46.58 -34.64
C ARG A 691 -51.63 -47.98 -34.59
N TRP A 692 -52.68 -48.16 -33.79
CA TRP A 692 -53.36 -49.45 -33.64
C TRP A 692 -54.69 -49.47 -34.36
N PHE A 693 -54.94 -50.57 -35.04
CA PHE A 693 -56.14 -50.87 -35.78
C PHE A 693 -56.69 -52.21 -35.31
N LYS A 694 -58.01 -52.37 -35.45
CA LYS A 694 -58.73 -53.59 -35.24
C LYS A 694 -59.74 -53.75 -36.37
N ASP A 695 -59.71 -54.90 -37.05
CA ASP A 695 -60.59 -55.20 -38.18
C ASP A 695 -60.60 -54.04 -39.22
N ASP A 696 -59.41 -53.57 -39.59
CA ASP A 696 -59.14 -52.46 -40.52
C ASP A 696 -59.67 -51.07 -40.08
N ARG A 697 -60.02 -50.88 -38.80
CA ARG A 697 -60.45 -49.58 -38.23
C ARG A 697 -59.55 -49.14 -37.08
N PRO A 698 -59.29 -47.83 -36.89
CA PRO A 698 -58.53 -47.33 -35.75
C PRO A 698 -59.12 -47.86 -34.43
N TYR A 699 -58.28 -48.43 -33.58
CA TYR A 699 -58.71 -49.02 -32.32
C TYR A 699 -58.56 -48.01 -31.18
N GLU A 700 -59.68 -47.58 -30.61
CA GLU A 700 -59.74 -46.63 -29.48
C GLU A 700 -60.15 -47.30 -28.15
N GLY A 701 -60.34 -48.63 -28.14
CA GLY A 701 -60.89 -49.37 -27.00
C GLY A 701 -59.90 -49.72 -25.89
N GLY A 702 -58.67 -49.23 -25.94
CA GLY A 702 -57.63 -49.51 -24.94
C GLY A 702 -56.76 -48.29 -24.65
N GLU A 703 -56.02 -48.34 -23.56
CA GLU A 703 -55.06 -47.33 -23.16
C GLU A 703 -53.75 -47.54 -23.92
N LEU A 704 -53.39 -46.58 -24.77
CA LEU A 704 -52.09 -46.59 -25.43
C LEU A 704 -51.02 -46.08 -24.46
N SER A 705 -49.84 -46.70 -24.49
CA SER A 705 -48.65 -46.14 -23.84
C SER A 705 -48.34 -44.75 -24.42
N PRO A 706 -47.59 -43.89 -23.70
CA PRO A 706 -47.28 -42.54 -24.17
C PRO A 706 -46.62 -42.45 -25.56
N ASP A 707 -45.94 -43.53 -25.97
CA ASP A 707 -45.31 -43.66 -27.28
C ASP A 707 -46.19 -44.45 -28.30
N ASN A 708 -47.44 -44.77 -27.94
CA ASN A 708 -48.39 -45.62 -28.68
C ASN A 708 -47.88 -47.02 -29.05
N ARG A 709 -46.72 -47.44 -28.53
CA ARG A 709 -46.08 -48.71 -28.86
C ARG A 709 -46.76 -49.90 -28.19
N ARG A 710 -47.35 -49.69 -27.02
CA ARG A 710 -48.11 -50.70 -26.27
C ARG A 710 -49.57 -50.29 -26.19
N LEU A 711 -50.44 -51.27 -26.39
CA LEU A 711 -51.88 -51.14 -26.24
C LEU A 711 -52.29 -51.98 -25.03
N HIS A 712 -52.73 -51.30 -23.97
CA HIS A 712 -53.22 -51.90 -22.74
C HIS A 712 -54.75 -51.92 -22.73
N ILE A 713 -55.34 -53.10 -22.71
CA ILE A 713 -56.78 -53.28 -22.53
C ILE A 713 -57.00 -53.57 -21.04
N ALA A 714 -57.43 -52.56 -20.28
CA ALA A 714 -57.56 -52.65 -18.82
C ALA A 714 -58.56 -53.73 -18.36
N ARG A 715 -59.60 -54.00 -19.18
CA ARG A 715 -60.59 -55.03 -18.91
C ARG A 715 -61.19 -55.57 -20.20
N VAL A 716 -60.79 -56.78 -20.57
CA VAL A 716 -61.24 -57.46 -21.79
C VAL A 716 -62.77 -57.68 -21.76
N ALA A 717 -63.45 -57.21 -22.81
CA ALA A 717 -64.88 -57.36 -23.09
C ALA A 717 -65.11 -58.22 -24.35
N ALA A 718 -66.31 -58.78 -24.54
CA ALA A 718 -66.60 -59.64 -25.72
C ALA A 718 -66.41 -58.93 -27.06
N GLU A 719 -66.52 -57.60 -27.08
CA GLU A 719 -66.29 -56.76 -28.23
C GLU A 719 -64.81 -56.56 -28.57
N ASP A 720 -63.87 -57.04 -27.74
CA ASP A 720 -62.42 -56.95 -27.95
C ASP A 720 -61.87 -58.06 -28.85
N LYS A 721 -62.69 -59.06 -29.23
CA LYS A 721 -62.35 -60.07 -30.25
C LYS A 721 -62.21 -59.43 -31.64
N GLY A 722 -61.15 -59.75 -32.38
CA GLY A 722 -60.93 -59.31 -33.77
C GLY A 722 -59.45 -59.37 -34.17
N ASP A 723 -59.12 -58.91 -35.39
CA ASP A 723 -57.75 -58.88 -35.91
C ASP A 723 -57.11 -57.53 -35.63
N PHE A 724 -56.05 -57.53 -34.81
CA PHE A 724 -55.30 -56.32 -34.45
C PHE A 724 -54.13 -56.09 -35.40
N GLU A 725 -53.90 -54.83 -35.73
CA GLU A 725 -52.82 -54.37 -36.59
C GLU A 725 -52.14 -53.14 -35.98
N CYS A 726 -50.82 -53.21 -35.80
CA CYS A 726 -49.99 -52.06 -35.46
C CYS A 726 -49.28 -51.55 -36.72
N VAL A 727 -49.53 -50.30 -37.08
CA VAL A 727 -48.86 -49.58 -38.17
C VAL A 727 -47.82 -48.65 -37.56
N ALA A 728 -46.56 -48.81 -37.93
CA ALA A 728 -45.44 -47.98 -37.48
C ALA A 728 -44.86 -47.19 -38.66
N THR A 729 -44.79 -45.86 -38.52
CA THR A 729 -44.35 -44.95 -39.58
C THR A 729 -43.29 -43.99 -39.09
N ASN A 730 -42.17 -43.86 -39.81
CA ASN A 730 -41.23 -42.74 -39.66
C ASN A 730 -40.96 -42.07 -41.01
N ARG A 731 -40.14 -41.01 -41.04
CA ARG A 731 -39.77 -40.30 -42.28
C ARG A 731 -39.13 -41.17 -43.37
N ALA A 732 -38.61 -42.34 -43.03
CA ALA A 732 -38.00 -43.30 -43.97
C ALA A 732 -38.99 -44.38 -44.47
N GLY A 733 -40.19 -44.47 -43.91
CA GLY A 733 -41.30 -45.27 -44.43
C GLY A 733 -42.19 -45.92 -43.37
N THR A 734 -43.08 -46.81 -43.83
CA THR A 734 -44.10 -47.48 -43.00
C THR A 734 -43.94 -49.01 -43.06
N ILE A 735 -44.23 -49.69 -41.93
CA ILE A 735 -44.35 -51.14 -41.83
C ILE A 735 -45.52 -51.53 -40.89
N VAL A 736 -46.00 -52.76 -40.99
CA VAL A 736 -47.24 -53.23 -40.35
C VAL A 736 -47.01 -54.56 -39.64
N TYR A 737 -47.52 -54.71 -38.41
CA TYR A 737 -47.53 -55.95 -37.63
C TYR A 737 -48.96 -56.37 -37.29
N LYS A 738 -49.41 -57.57 -37.70
CA LYS A 738 -50.79 -58.07 -37.50
C LYS A 738 -50.85 -59.33 -36.63
N PHE A 739 -51.92 -59.50 -35.86
CA PHE A 739 -52.25 -60.73 -35.12
C PHE A 739 -53.75 -60.82 -34.74
N ALA A 740 -54.28 -62.03 -34.55
CA ALA A 740 -55.70 -62.25 -34.19
C ALA A 740 -55.92 -62.35 -32.67
N ALA A 741 -57.01 -61.79 -32.14
CA ALA A 741 -57.39 -61.85 -30.71
C ALA A 741 -58.75 -62.52 -30.47
N LYS A 742 -58.87 -63.41 -29.47
CA LYS A 742 -60.10 -64.13 -29.10
C LYS A 742 -60.49 -63.88 -27.63
N VAL A 743 -61.79 -63.69 -27.32
CA VAL A 743 -62.29 -63.38 -25.96
C VAL A 743 -63.24 -64.45 -25.43
N GLU A 744 -63.10 -64.82 -24.14
CA GLU A 744 -63.93 -65.81 -23.44
C GLU A 744 -64.67 -65.23 -22.21
N GLY A 745 -66.03 -65.18 -22.17
CA GLY A 745 -66.82 -65.08 -20.91
C GLY A 745 -67.82 -63.91 -20.60
N ALA A 746 -68.47 -63.20 -21.54
CA ALA A 746 -69.21 -61.93 -21.26
C ALA A 746 -70.76 -61.92 -21.14
N PRO A 747 -71.39 -61.21 -20.15
CA PRO A 747 -72.82 -60.82 -20.12
C PRO A 747 -73.15 -59.30 -20.32
N LYS A 748 -74.39 -58.96 -20.76
CA LYS A 748 -74.87 -57.65 -21.32
C LYS A 748 -75.31 -56.55 -20.29
N ARG A 749 -75.14 -55.27 -20.66
CA ARG A 749 -75.30 -53.98 -19.88
C ARG A 749 -76.56 -53.14 -20.20
N VAL A 750 -76.94 -52.20 -19.31
CA VAL A 750 -77.84 -51.04 -19.58
C VAL A 750 -77.46 -49.72 -18.83
N SER A 751 -77.38 -48.63 -19.62
CA SER A 751 -77.74 -47.17 -19.50
C SER A 751 -77.29 -46.20 -18.37
N SER A 752 -76.29 -45.37 -18.70
CA SER A 752 -76.30 -43.92 -19.07
C SER A 752 -77.34 -42.91 -18.54
N SER A 753 -77.51 -42.76 -17.23
CA SER A 753 -78.11 -41.51 -16.66
C SER A 753 -77.30 -40.88 -15.50
N PHE A 754 -76.21 -41.55 -15.07
CA PHE A 754 -75.37 -41.08 -13.96
C PHE A 754 -74.13 -40.28 -14.41
N LEU A 755 -73.76 -40.37 -15.70
CA LEU A 755 -72.51 -39.81 -16.26
C LEU A 755 -72.51 -38.27 -16.36
N PHE A 756 -73.66 -37.63 -16.50
CA PHE A 756 -73.73 -36.19 -16.74
C PHE A 756 -73.45 -35.36 -15.48
N MET A 757 -73.85 -35.86 -14.30
CA MET A 757 -73.60 -35.19 -13.02
C MET A 757 -72.14 -35.33 -12.58
N ILE A 758 -71.48 -36.45 -12.93
CA ILE A 758 -70.06 -36.67 -12.67
C ILE A 758 -69.19 -35.80 -13.57
N PHE A 759 -69.58 -35.59 -14.84
CA PHE A 759 -68.83 -34.78 -15.80
C PHE A 759 -68.63 -33.32 -15.33
N MET A 760 -69.66 -32.69 -14.75
CA MET A 760 -69.56 -31.31 -14.25
C MET A 760 -68.72 -31.19 -12.98
N LEU A 761 -68.72 -32.21 -12.13
CA LEU A 761 -67.86 -32.30 -10.94
C LEU A 761 -66.40 -32.57 -11.33
N LEU A 762 -66.17 -33.40 -12.35
CA LEU A 762 -64.85 -33.68 -12.92
C LEU A 762 -64.27 -32.47 -13.65
N LEU A 763 -65.07 -31.63 -14.32
CA LEU A 763 -64.59 -30.44 -15.01
C LEU A 763 -64.09 -29.35 -14.04
N GLY A 764 -64.78 -29.19 -12.90
CA GLY A 764 -64.32 -28.32 -11.80
C GLY A 764 -63.04 -28.84 -11.13
N LEU A 765 -62.96 -30.15 -10.88
CA LEU A 765 -61.76 -30.80 -10.36
C LEU A 765 -60.59 -30.70 -11.36
N LEU A 766 -60.85 -30.84 -12.66
CA LEU A 766 -59.84 -30.73 -13.72
C LEU A 766 -59.24 -29.32 -13.81
N CYS A 767 -60.05 -28.28 -13.65
CA CYS A 767 -59.54 -26.90 -13.62
C CYS A 767 -58.67 -26.63 -12.38
N CYS A 768 -59.05 -27.14 -11.21
CA CYS A 768 -58.22 -27.10 -10.01
C CYS A 768 -56.92 -27.91 -10.18
N LEU A 769 -56.98 -29.06 -10.85
CA LEU A 769 -55.80 -29.91 -11.13
C LEU A 769 -54.86 -29.25 -12.14
N ILE A 770 -55.39 -28.60 -13.18
CA ILE A 770 -54.60 -27.85 -14.17
C ILE A 770 -53.93 -26.65 -13.53
N THR A 771 -54.63 -25.88 -12.69
CA THR A 771 -54.00 -24.75 -11.95
C THR A 771 -52.94 -25.23 -10.97
N ALA A 772 -53.18 -26.34 -10.25
CA ALA A 772 -52.18 -26.99 -9.40
C ALA A 772 -50.99 -27.52 -10.21
N LEU A 773 -51.21 -28.09 -11.39
CA LEU A 773 -50.17 -28.55 -12.32
C LEU A 773 -49.37 -27.38 -12.88
N VAL A 774 -49.99 -26.25 -13.25
CA VAL A 774 -49.29 -25.05 -13.71
C VAL A 774 -48.44 -24.46 -12.59
N LEU A 775 -48.96 -24.39 -11.36
CA LEU A 775 -48.18 -23.96 -10.19
C LEU A 775 -47.06 -24.96 -9.87
N TYR A 776 -47.30 -26.26 -10.00
CA TYR A 776 -46.29 -27.32 -9.85
C TYR A 776 -45.21 -27.24 -10.92
N PHE A 777 -45.55 -27.06 -12.20
CA PHE A 777 -44.59 -26.88 -13.29
C PHE A 777 -43.85 -25.56 -13.19
N LYS A 778 -44.49 -24.49 -12.71
CA LYS A 778 -43.83 -23.21 -12.42
C LYS A 778 -42.83 -23.38 -11.27
N GLN A 779 -43.23 -24.01 -10.16
CA GLN A 779 -42.32 -24.34 -9.05
C GLN A 779 -41.20 -25.28 -9.49
N ARG A 780 -41.50 -26.31 -10.29
CA ARG A 780 -40.52 -27.28 -10.82
C ARG A 780 -39.56 -26.62 -11.80
N LYS A 781 -40.01 -25.68 -12.63
CA LYS A 781 -39.14 -24.87 -13.50
C LYS A 781 -38.19 -24.01 -12.66
N THR A 782 -38.70 -23.31 -11.64
CA THR A 782 -37.84 -22.52 -10.74
C THR A 782 -36.84 -23.40 -9.97
N ALA A 783 -37.26 -24.60 -9.54
CA ALA A 783 -36.38 -25.56 -8.85
C ALA A 783 -35.27 -26.10 -9.78
N ILE A 784 -35.59 -26.41 -11.04
CA ILE A 784 -34.61 -26.84 -12.05
C ILE A 784 -33.64 -25.70 -12.40
N GLU A 785 -34.11 -24.45 -12.49
CA GLU A 785 -33.27 -23.28 -12.71
C GLU A 785 -32.31 -23.04 -11.53
N GLN A 786 -32.78 -23.20 -10.29
CA GLN A 786 -31.92 -23.16 -9.10
C GLN A 786 -30.88 -24.28 -9.08
N GLU A 787 -31.27 -25.52 -9.43
CA GLU A 787 -30.34 -26.65 -9.50
C GLU A 787 -29.25 -26.44 -10.57
N ARG A 788 -29.60 -25.90 -11.74
CA ARG A 788 -28.64 -25.54 -12.78
C ARG A 788 -27.66 -24.46 -12.29
N ALA A 789 -28.16 -23.40 -11.66
CA ALA A 789 -27.32 -22.34 -11.13
C ALA A 789 -26.38 -22.83 -10.01
N LEU A 790 -26.84 -23.81 -9.21
CA LEU A 790 -26.02 -24.46 -8.18
C LEU A 790 -24.93 -25.35 -8.77
N ASN A 791 -25.22 -26.07 -9.86
CA ASN A 791 -24.20 -26.82 -10.61
C ASN A 791 -23.14 -25.88 -11.20
N VAL A 792 -23.55 -24.73 -11.73
CA VAL A 792 -22.60 -23.70 -12.22
C VAL A 792 -21.73 -23.19 -11.07
N LEU A 793 -22.31 -22.91 -9.90
CA LEU A 793 -21.57 -22.47 -8.72
C LEU A 793 -20.55 -23.53 -8.25
N TYR A 794 -20.96 -24.80 -8.20
CA TYR A 794 -20.07 -25.93 -7.86
C TYR A 794 -18.93 -26.07 -8.87
N GLU A 795 -19.24 -26.04 -10.17
CA GLU A 795 -18.23 -26.07 -11.25
C GLU A 795 -17.27 -24.88 -11.15
N GLN A 796 -17.77 -23.67 -10.83
CA GLN A 796 -16.93 -22.49 -10.61
C GLN A 796 -16.03 -22.63 -9.38
N LEU A 797 -16.52 -23.23 -8.29
CA LEU A 797 -15.72 -23.53 -7.10
C LEU A 797 -14.61 -24.54 -7.42
N MET A 798 -14.90 -25.53 -8.26
CA MET A 798 -14.00 -26.64 -8.59
C MET A 798 -13.01 -26.37 -9.74
N LYS A 799 -13.39 -25.58 -10.77
CA LYS A 799 -12.55 -25.27 -11.95
C LYS A 799 -11.39 -24.34 -11.66
N THR A 800 -11.51 -23.47 -10.65
CA THR A 800 -10.45 -22.52 -10.29
C THR A 800 -9.24 -23.19 -9.63
N ALA A 801 -9.28 -24.50 -9.32
CA ALA A 801 -8.24 -25.22 -8.60
C ALA A 801 -6.96 -25.49 -9.43
N GLU A 802 -6.99 -25.32 -10.76
CA GLU A 802 -5.86 -25.62 -11.65
C GLU A 802 -5.34 -24.34 -12.30
N GLY A 803 -4.44 -23.62 -11.60
CA GLY A 803 -3.68 -22.53 -12.22
C GLY A 803 -2.87 -21.70 -11.22
N PRO A 804 -1.66 -21.23 -11.58
CA PRO A 804 -0.93 -20.28 -10.77
C PRO A 804 -1.69 -18.93 -10.70
N PRO A 805 -1.67 -18.23 -9.56
CA PRO A 805 -2.33 -16.94 -9.44
C PRO A 805 -1.75 -15.95 -10.47
N PRO A 806 -2.59 -15.14 -11.15
CA PRO A 806 -2.12 -14.21 -12.17
C PRO A 806 -1.12 -13.21 -11.56
N SER A 807 0.05 -13.08 -12.20
CA SER A 807 1.09 -12.12 -11.87
C SER A 807 0.67 -10.71 -12.31
N GLY A 808 0.26 -9.89 -11.34
CA GLY A 808 -0.09 -8.48 -11.49
C GLY A 808 -0.08 -7.77 -10.12
N PRO A 809 -0.26 -6.43 -10.06
CA PRO A 809 -0.28 -5.69 -8.80
C PRO A 809 -1.35 -6.26 -7.85
N LYS A 810 -0.97 -6.49 -6.59
CA LYS A 810 -1.77 -7.22 -5.58
C LYS A 810 -3.05 -6.43 -5.22
N LEU A 811 -4.15 -6.68 -5.93
CA LEU A 811 -5.49 -6.25 -5.51
C LEU A 811 -5.91 -6.95 -4.20
N PRO A 812 -6.72 -6.32 -3.34
CA PRO A 812 -7.26 -6.92 -2.13
C PRO A 812 -7.98 -8.27 -2.38
N LEU A 813 -7.85 -9.23 -1.47
CA LEU A 813 -8.36 -10.60 -1.58
C LEU A 813 -9.88 -10.66 -1.85
N ASP A 814 -10.62 -9.78 -1.19
CA ASP A 814 -12.07 -9.57 -1.35
C ASP A 814 -12.46 -9.08 -2.77
N GLN A 815 -11.55 -8.40 -3.47
CA GLN A 815 -11.74 -7.99 -4.87
C GLN A 815 -11.34 -9.10 -5.87
N ARG A 816 -10.60 -10.11 -5.41
CA ARG A 816 -10.14 -11.26 -6.19
C ARG A 816 -10.87 -12.56 -5.88
N VAL A 817 -11.96 -12.55 -5.09
CA VAL A 817 -12.67 -13.77 -4.65
C VAL A 817 -13.05 -14.71 -5.80
N TYR A 818 -13.47 -14.15 -6.94
CA TYR A 818 -13.79 -14.93 -8.15
C TYR A 818 -12.58 -15.68 -8.74
N GLN A 819 -11.37 -15.21 -8.45
CA GLN A 819 -10.09 -15.76 -8.88
C GLN A 819 -9.43 -16.64 -7.81
N LEU A 820 -9.91 -16.62 -6.55
CA LEU A 820 -9.33 -17.42 -5.47
C LEU A 820 -9.71 -18.90 -5.65
N PRO A 821 -8.73 -19.82 -5.74
CA PRO A 821 -9.00 -21.25 -5.80
C PRO A 821 -9.50 -21.75 -4.44
N TYR A 822 -10.48 -22.65 -4.45
CA TYR A 822 -10.75 -23.47 -3.27
C TYR A 822 -9.68 -24.57 -3.17
N ASN A 823 -8.97 -24.62 -2.04
CA ASN A 823 -7.94 -25.62 -1.83
C ASN A 823 -8.56 -26.91 -1.29
N ARG A 824 -8.56 -27.98 -2.12
CA ARG A 824 -9.15 -29.29 -1.80
C ARG A 824 -8.55 -29.98 -0.57
N GLN A 825 -7.38 -29.55 -0.08
CA GLN A 825 -6.81 -30.05 1.18
C GLN A 825 -7.75 -29.83 2.37
N TYR A 826 -8.64 -28.83 2.30
CA TYR A 826 -9.61 -28.52 3.34
C TYR A 826 -10.89 -29.36 3.24
N GLU A 827 -11.05 -30.23 2.25
CA GLU A 827 -12.27 -31.02 2.07
C GLU A 827 -12.41 -32.09 3.17
N LEU A 828 -13.55 -32.08 3.86
CA LEU A 828 -13.91 -33.04 4.92
C LEU A 828 -14.93 -34.05 4.42
N GLU A 829 -14.87 -35.26 4.99
CA GLU A 829 -15.91 -36.27 4.79
C GLU A 829 -17.11 -35.99 5.69
N ARG A 830 -18.30 -35.99 5.09
CA ARG A 830 -19.56 -35.69 5.80
C ARG A 830 -19.82 -36.62 6.99
N ASP A 831 -19.41 -37.88 6.89
CA ASP A 831 -19.62 -38.90 7.93
C ASP A 831 -18.78 -38.66 9.18
N ASN A 832 -17.68 -37.91 9.05
CA ASN A 832 -16.81 -37.57 10.19
C ASN A 832 -17.31 -36.36 10.98
N LEU A 833 -18.38 -35.68 10.52
CA LEU A 833 -18.94 -34.49 11.17
C LEU A 833 -20.33 -34.77 11.74
N GLU A 834 -20.46 -34.70 13.07
CA GLU A 834 -21.75 -34.73 13.75
C GLU A 834 -22.19 -33.29 14.07
N ILE A 835 -23.35 -32.87 13.56
CA ILE A 835 -23.90 -31.53 13.80
C ILE A 835 -24.86 -31.58 14.98
N GLY A 836 -24.60 -30.76 16.00
CA GLY A 836 -25.38 -30.65 17.22
C GLY A 836 -26.25 -29.39 17.27
N ASN A 837 -26.29 -28.76 18.45
CA ASN A 837 -27.19 -27.63 18.71
C ASN A 837 -26.79 -26.38 17.93
N ARG A 838 -27.80 -25.59 17.53
CA ARG A 838 -27.59 -24.30 16.87
C ARG A 838 -27.00 -23.28 17.85
N LEU A 839 -25.89 -22.66 17.46
CA LEU A 839 -25.20 -21.60 18.22
C LEU A 839 -25.70 -20.21 17.82
N GLY A 840 -25.96 -20.00 16.52
CA GLY A 840 -26.37 -18.70 16.00
C GLY A 840 -27.02 -18.81 14.62
N CYS A 841 -27.72 -17.74 14.21
CA CYS A 841 -28.37 -17.64 12.91
C CYS A 841 -28.14 -16.22 12.36
N GLY A 842 -27.63 -16.11 11.14
CA GLY A 842 -27.41 -14.88 10.39
C GLY A 842 -28.30 -14.77 9.15
N GLN A 843 -28.06 -13.78 8.28
CA GLN A 843 -28.93 -13.49 7.13
C GLN A 843 -28.90 -14.57 6.04
N PHE A 844 -27.71 -15.12 5.81
CA PHE A 844 -27.45 -16.02 4.69
C PHE A 844 -26.91 -17.38 5.16
N GLY A 845 -26.66 -17.52 6.46
CA GLY A 845 -26.09 -18.71 7.07
C GLY A 845 -26.52 -18.89 8.51
N GLN A 846 -26.29 -20.08 9.03
CA GLN A 846 -26.56 -20.49 10.39
C GLN A 846 -25.35 -21.28 10.89
N VAL A 847 -25.10 -21.17 12.19
CA VAL A 847 -23.93 -21.76 12.84
C VAL A 847 -24.41 -22.75 13.89
N TRP A 848 -23.87 -23.96 13.83
CA TRP A 848 -24.11 -25.01 14.81
C TRP A 848 -22.81 -25.40 15.50
N MET A 849 -22.95 -25.93 16.70
CA MET A 849 -21.89 -26.70 17.32
C MET A 849 -21.83 -28.06 16.62
N GLY A 850 -20.63 -28.57 16.37
CA GLY A 850 -20.42 -29.89 15.82
C GLY A 850 -19.28 -30.62 16.50
N TRP A 851 -19.17 -31.90 16.20
CA TRP A 851 -18.09 -32.79 16.66
C TRP A 851 -17.44 -33.43 15.45
N LEU A 852 -16.15 -33.18 15.26
CA LEU A 852 -15.36 -33.73 14.17
C LEU A 852 -14.57 -34.95 14.68
N ALA A 853 -14.66 -36.07 13.97
CA ALA A 853 -13.89 -37.29 14.22
C ALA A 853 -12.60 -37.32 13.37
N LYS A 854 -11.58 -38.06 13.82
CA LYS A 854 -10.34 -38.23 13.06
C LYS A 854 -10.52 -39.21 11.88
N PRO A 855 -9.93 -38.94 10.70
CA PRO A 855 -10.15 -39.76 9.48
C PRO A 855 -9.63 -41.21 9.50
N ARG A 856 -8.79 -41.61 10.46
CA ARG A 856 -8.25 -42.98 10.56
C ARG A 856 -7.97 -43.38 12.00
N VAL A 857 -8.76 -44.32 12.52
CA VAL A 857 -8.42 -45.04 13.74
C VAL A 857 -8.85 -46.50 13.58
N SER A 858 -7.89 -47.40 13.36
CA SER A 858 -8.09 -48.86 13.44
C SER A 858 -7.97 -49.40 14.87
N ASP A 859 -7.63 -48.54 15.84
CA ASP A 859 -7.44 -48.92 17.25
C ASP A 859 -8.66 -48.52 18.09
N SER A 860 -9.27 -49.50 18.75
CA SER A 860 -10.46 -49.37 19.63
C SER A 860 -10.33 -48.34 20.77
N MET A 861 -9.16 -47.73 20.97
CA MET A 861 -8.91 -46.70 21.97
C MET A 861 -9.12 -45.25 21.45
N ALA A 862 -8.96 -44.99 20.14
CA ALA A 862 -9.08 -43.63 19.59
C ALA A 862 -10.48 -43.28 19.03
N GLU A 863 -11.46 -44.18 19.21
CA GLU A 863 -12.90 -43.94 18.99
C GLU A 863 -13.52 -42.84 19.88
N LYS A 864 -12.79 -42.35 20.90
CA LYS A 864 -13.34 -41.41 21.90
C LYS A 864 -12.89 -39.95 21.80
N VAL A 865 -11.94 -39.60 20.91
CA VAL A 865 -11.45 -38.21 20.83
C VAL A 865 -12.13 -37.49 19.68
N ARG A 866 -13.10 -36.62 20.01
CA ARG A 866 -13.82 -35.75 19.07
C ARG A 866 -13.42 -34.30 19.28
N LEU A 867 -13.21 -33.55 18.21
CA LEU A 867 -12.92 -32.13 18.27
C LEU A 867 -14.24 -31.33 18.22
N PRO A 868 -14.56 -30.51 19.24
CA PRO A 868 -15.67 -29.57 19.14
C PRO A 868 -15.34 -28.49 18.11
N VAL A 869 -16.28 -28.25 17.20
CA VAL A 869 -16.13 -27.30 16.08
C VAL A 869 -17.38 -26.44 15.94
N ALA A 870 -17.24 -25.29 15.29
CA ALA A 870 -18.37 -24.52 14.81
C ALA A 870 -18.56 -24.81 13.31
N VAL A 871 -19.79 -25.13 12.93
CA VAL A 871 -20.17 -25.49 11.57
C VAL A 871 -21.06 -24.38 11.03
N LYS A 872 -20.59 -23.64 10.04
CA LYS A 872 -21.36 -22.61 9.34
C LYS A 872 -21.94 -23.22 8.07
N GLY A 873 -23.26 -23.15 7.90
CA GLY A 873 -23.95 -23.58 6.69
C GLY A 873 -24.91 -22.51 6.18
N PRO A 874 -25.49 -22.67 4.98
CA PRO A 874 -26.43 -21.71 4.43
C PRO A 874 -27.74 -21.69 5.25
N LEU A 875 -28.41 -20.53 5.28
CA LEU A 875 -29.71 -20.38 5.94
C LEU A 875 -30.79 -21.23 5.26
N VAL A 876 -30.74 -21.27 3.93
CA VAL A 876 -31.59 -22.12 3.09
C VAL A 876 -30.66 -22.85 2.15
N GLY A 877 -30.46 -24.15 2.39
CA GLY A 877 -29.55 -24.98 1.62
C GLY A 877 -29.81 -24.94 0.13
N THR A 878 -31.06 -24.86 -0.31
CA THR A 878 -31.40 -24.83 -1.75
C THR A 878 -31.24 -23.45 -2.40
N ASN A 879 -30.96 -22.39 -1.64
CA ASN A 879 -30.82 -21.03 -2.18
C ASN A 879 -29.39 -20.78 -2.67
N VAL A 880 -29.24 -20.58 -3.98
CA VAL A 880 -27.97 -20.38 -4.66
C VAL A 880 -27.20 -19.15 -4.14
N GLN A 881 -27.90 -18.06 -3.79
CA GLN A 881 -27.25 -16.85 -3.27
C GLN A 881 -26.64 -17.10 -1.88
N HIS A 882 -27.35 -17.83 -1.02
CA HIS A 882 -26.86 -18.18 0.32
C HIS A 882 -25.63 -19.09 0.24
N GLN A 883 -25.67 -20.10 -0.63
CA GLN A 883 -24.51 -20.96 -0.87
C GLN A 883 -23.34 -20.20 -1.49
N LYS A 884 -23.59 -19.29 -2.44
CA LYS A 884 -22.53 -18.49 -3.06
C LYS A 884 -21.79 -17.64 -2.04
N MET A 885 -22.50 -16.95 -1.15
CA MET A 885 -21.87 -16.12 -0.12
C MET A 885 -21.00 -16.94 0.85
N LEU A 886 -21.46 -18.13 1.24
CA LEU A 886 -20.70 -19.03 2.09
C LEU A 886 -19.47 -19.62 1.36
N ALA A 887 -19.58 -19.90 0.06
CA ALA A 887 -18.47 -20.35 -0.77
C ALA A 887 -17.41 -19.26 -0.99
N ASP A 888 -17.85 -18.00 -1.15
CA ASP A 888 -16.97 -16.83 -1.25
C ASP A 888 -16.20 -16.62 0.07
N GLU A 889 -16.87 -16.74 1.22
CA GLU A 889 -16.25 -16.69 2.54
C GLU A 889 -15.23 -17.82 2.73
N LEU A 890 -15.58 -19.06 2.34
CA LEU A 890 -14.67 -20.20 2.37
C LEU A 890 -13.39 -19.94 1.58
N LYS A 891 -13.50 -19.39 0.36
CA LYS A 891 -12.33 -19.05 -0.47
C LYS A 891 -11.42 -18.01 0.20
N ILE A 892 -12.00 -16.98 0.83
CA ILE A 892 -11.24 -15.97 1.57
C ILE A 892 -10.53 -16.62 2.77
N MET A 893 -11.23 -17.46 3.55
CA MET A 893 -10.64 -18.15 4.70
C MET A 893 -9.51 -19.11 4.30
N CYS A 894 -9.61 -19.78 3.15
CA CYS A 894 -8.50 -20.57 2.60
C CYS A 894 -7.26 -19.73 2.28
N ALA A 895 -7.42 -18.46 1.91
CA ALA A 895 -6.33 -17.56 1.51
C ALA A 895 -5.66 -16.84 2.71
N ILE A 896 -6.39 -16.62 3.80
CA ILE A 896 -5.89 -15.89 4.99
C ILE A 896 -4.87 -16.69 5.78
N GLY A 897 -5.01 -18.01 5.91
CA GLY A 897 -4.14 -18.83 6.77
C GLY A 897 -4.54 -18.79 8.25
N LYS A 898 -3.62 -19.19 9.15
CA LYS A 898 -3.87 -19.34 10.60
C LYS A 898 -3.14 -18.27 11.39
N HIS A 899 -3.81 -17.67 12.37
CA HIS A 899 -3.26 -16.67 13.29
C HIS A 899 -4.03 -16.70 14.63
N PRO A 900 -3.39 -16.57 15.80
CA PRO A 900 -4.04 -16.69 17.12
C PRO A 900 -5.15 -15.65 17.38
N ASN A 901 -5.22 -14.58 16.60
CA ASN A 901 -6.31 -13.60 16.66
C ASN A 901 -7.27 -13.58 15.46
N VAL A 902 -7.16 -14.56 14.56
CA VAL A 902 -8.09 -14.73 13.43
C VAL A 902 -8.73 -16.12 13.51
N LEU A 903 -10.02 -16.20 13.21
CA LEU A 903 -10.76 -17.46 13.27
C LEU A 903 -10.20 -18.49 12.26
N ALA A 904 -9.70 -19.63 12.75
CA ALA A 904 -9.13 -20.65 11.89
C ALA A 904 -10.18 -21.50 11.18
N LEU A 905 -9.99 -21.64 9.87
CA LEU A 905 -10.61 -22.69 9.07
C LEU A 905 -9.99 -24.05 9.42
N ILE A 906 -10.84 -25.02 9.74
CA ILE A 906 -10.44 -26.42 9.90
C ILE A 906 -10.64 -27.16 8.59
N GLY A 907 -11.81 -27.01 7.96
CA GLY A 907 -12.13 -27.62 6.67
C GLY A 907 -13.51 -27.24 6.16
N ALA A 908 -13.94 -27.84 5.06
CA ALA A 908 -15.26 -27.63 4.48
C ALA A 908 -15.82 -28.90 3.84
N ILE A 909 -17.15 -29.00 3.77
CA ILE A 909 -17.87 -30.06 3.07
C ILE A 909 -18.54 -29.40 1.87
N THR A 910 -18.15 -29.81 0.67
CA THR A 910 -18.64 -29.22 -0.60
C THR A 910 -19.19 -30.27 -1.57
N LYS A 911 -18.98 -31.57 -1.32
CA LYS A 911 -19.39 -32.67 -2.22
C LYS A 911 -20.88 -32.68 -2.60
N ASN A 912 -21.80 -32.39 -1.67
CA ASN A 912 -23.25 -32.47 -1.90
C ASN A 912 -23.94 -31.09 -1.78
N MET A 913 -23.35 -30.08 -2.42
CA MET A 913 -23.96 -28.75 -2.50
C MET A 913 -25.39 -28.79 -3.08
N LYS A 914 -25.70 -29.70 -4.02
CA LYS A 914 -27.06 -29.89 -4.56
C LYS A 914 -28.10 -30.27 -3.51
N GLY A 915 -27.71 -31.08 -2.53
CA GLY A 915 -28.53 -31.43 -1.37
C GLY A 915 -28.63 -30.34 -0.30
N GLY A 916 -27.97 -29.20 -0.51
CA GLY A 916 -27.89 -28.12 0.48
C GLY A 916 -26.72 -28.25 1.46
N GLU A 917 -25.81 -29.21 1.25
CA GLU A 917 -24.72 -29.55 2.18
C GLU A 917 -23.42 -28.81 1.84
N LEU A 918 -23.45 -27.47 1.92
CA LEU A 918 -22.25 -26.65 1.98
C LEU A 918 -21.98 -26.28 3.44
N TYR A 919 -20.91 -26.82 4.03
CA TYR A 919 -20.54 -26.52 5.41
C TYR A 919 -19.10 -26.02 5.49
N VAL A 920 -18.89 -24.91 6.19
CA VAL A 920 -17.57 -24.38 6.55
C VAL A 920 -17.34 -24.72 8.03
N VAL A 921 -16.31 -25.51 8.32
CA VAL A 921 -15.99 -26.00 9.65
C VAL A 921 -14.81 -25.20 10.19
N VAL A 922 -15.04 -24.49 11.29
CA VAL A 922 -14.10 -23.59 11.94
C VAL A 922 -13.94 -23.96 13.41
N GLU A 923 -12.91 -23.43 14.06
CA GLU A 923 -12.75 -23.62 15.50
C GLU A 923 -13.93 -23.07 16.32
N LEU A 924 -14.27 -23.75 17.41
CA LEU A 924 -15.31 -23.31 18.33
C LEU A 924 -14.75 -22.28 19.32
N CYS A 925 -15.44 -21.15 19.47
CA CYS A 925 -15.14 -20.12 20.46
C CYS A 925 -16.21 -20.15 21.57
N ASP A 926 -15.86 -20.69 22.74
CA ASP A 926 -16.81 -21.03 23.82
C ASP A 926 -17.63 -19.83 24.34
N ASN A 927 -17.04 -18.64 24.35
CA ASN A 927 -17.65 -17.43 24.92
C ASN A 927 -18.51 -16.64 23.93
N GLY A 928 -18.66 -17.12 22.69
CA GLY A 928 -19.46 -16.45 21.66
C GLY A 928 -18.84 -15.12 21.20
N ASN A 929 -19.67 -14.17 20.75
CA ASN A 929 -19.18 -12.87 20.29
C ASN A 929 -18.92 -11.88 21.44
N LEU A 930 -17.95 -10.99 21.23
CA LEU A 930 -17.46 -10.03 22.21
C LEU A 930 -18.56 -9.07 22.66
N LYS A 931 -19.45 -8.64 21.77
CA LYS A 931 -20.54 -7.75 22.14
C LYS A 931 -21.47 -8.36 23.20
N ASP A 932 -21.95 -9.57 22.96
CA ASP A 932 -22.85 -10.26 23.89
C ASP A 932 -22.12 -10.63 25.18
N TYR A 933 -20.82 -10.97 25.10
CA TYR A 933 -19.98 -11.19 26.26
C TYR A 933 -19.87 -9.94 27.14
N LEU A 934 -19.55 -8.78 26.57
CA LEU A 934 -19.46 -7.51 27.30
C LEU A 934 -20.79 -7.13 27.96
N LEU A 935 -21.91 -7.30 27.25
CA LEU A 935 -23.25 -7.04 27.79
C LEU A 935 -23.58 -7.96 28.97
N LYS A 936 -23.22 -9.25 28.89
CA LYS A 936 -23.43 -10.23 29.95
C LYS A 936 -22.69 -9.88 31.24
N TYR A 937 -21.47 -9.35 31.14
CA TYR A 937 -20.62 -9.01 32.29
C TYR A 937 -20.68 -7.54 32.70
N LYS A 938 -21.54 -6.72 32.08
CA LYS A 938 -21.68 -5.29 32.38
C LYS A 938 -21.92 -4.98 33.88
N ASN A 939 -22.68 -5.82 34.57
CA ASN A 939 -22.99 -5.67 36.00
C ASN A 939 -21.93 -6.28 36.93
N LYS A 940 -20.90 -6.93 36.37
CA LYS A 940 -19.77 -7.56 37.07
C LYS A 940 -18.45 -6.97 36.55
N PHE A 941 -18.42 -5.66 36.40
CA PHE A 941 -17.30 -4.91 35.85
C PHE A 941 -16.56 -4.15 36.95
N ILE A 942 -15.23 -4.31 37.00
CA ILE A 942 -14.32 -3.59 37.88
C ILE A 942 -13.73 -2.42 37.11
N ASN A 943 -14.06 -1.20 37.54
CA ASN A 943 -13.44 -0.01 37.02
C ASN A 943 -12.09 0.21 37.73
N GLU A 944 -10.99 0.08 37.00
CA GLU A 944 -9.63 0.24 37.52
C GLU A 944 -9.13 1.69 37.39
N LEU A 945 -9.95 2.58 36.82
CA LEU A 945 -9.63 4.00 36.67
C LEU A 945 -9.96 4.76 37.95
N LYS A 946 -8.99 5.54 38.44
CA LYS A 946 -9.17 6.52 39.51
C LYS A 946 -9.07 7.93 38.94
N GLN A 947 -9.92 8.82 39.42
CA GLN A 947 -9.86 10.25 39.13
C GLN A 947 -9.22 10.96 40.31
N THR A 948 -8.15 11.70 40.08
CA THR A 948 -7.59 12.61 41.08
C THR A 948 -8.20 13.99 40.88
N ALA A 949 -8.94 14.46 41.89
CA ALA A 949 -9.27 15.86 41.99
C ALA A 949 -7.99 16.62 42.32
N VAL A 950 -7.60 17.57 41.47
CA VAL A 950 -6.53 18.51 41.78
C VAL A 950 -7.00 19.34 43.00
N PRO A 951 -6.16 19.56 44.04
CA PRO A 951 -6.56 20.35 45.20
C PRO A 951 -7.09 21.72 44.76
N ASP A 952 -8.22 22.15 45.35
CA ASP A 952 -8.77 23.48 45.12
C ASP A 952 -7.80 24.53 45.67
N ASP A 953 -7.01 25.12 44.77
CA ASP A 953 -6.03 26.16 45.05
C ASP A 953 -6.58 27.57 44.80
N GLY A 954 -7.89 27.70 44.55
CA GLY A 954 -8.59 28.98 44.38
C GLY A 954 -8.41 29.63 43.01
N TYR A 955 -7.81 28.96 42.02
CA TYR A 955 -7.71 29.44 40.65
C TYR A 955 -8.81 28.83 39.77
N LEU A 956 -9.56 29.68 39.04
CA LEU A 956 -10.51 29.25 38.02
C LEU A 956 -9.76 28.58 36.86
N ARG A 957 -9.73 27.24 36.86
CA ARG A 957 -9.23 26.42 35.75
C ARG A 957 -10.41 25.93 34.90
N PRO A 958 -10.23 25.75 33.58
CA PRO A 958 -11.20 25.03 32.75
C PRO A 958 -11.40 23.61 33.29
N ASP A 959 -12.64 23.10 33.25
CA ASP A 959 -13.10 21.78 33.77
C ASP A 959 -12.29 20.56 33.29
N SER A 960 -11.34 20.74 32.36
CA SER A 960 -10.52 19.70 31.73
C SER A 960 -9.29 19.26 32.53
N SER A 961 -9.14 19.63 33.82
CA SER A 961 -7.95 19.30 34.63
C SER A 961 -8.02 17.98 35.41
N VAL A 962 -9.10 17.20 35.27
CA VAL A 962 -9.23 15.87 35.90
C VAL A 962 -8.52 14.84 35.02
N LYS A 963 -7.35 14.37 35.44
CA LYS A 963 -6.65 13.26 34.75
C LYS A 963 -7.11 11.92 35.32
N THR A 964 -7.38 10.96 34.43
CA THR A 964 -7.59 9.56 34.83
C THR A 964 -6.25 8.86 35.01
N HIS A 965 -6.13 8.02 36.04
CA HIS A 965 -4.97 7.15 36.30
C HIS A 965 -5.44 5.72 36.55
N TYR A 966 -4.60 4.73 36.25
CA TYR A 966 -4.86 3.34 36.63
C TYR A 966 -4.55 3.12 38.12
N ALA A 967 -5.33 2.28 38.79
CA ALA A 967 -5.14 1.97 40.21
C ALA A 967 -3.76 1.35 40.52
N SER A 968 -3.21 0.57 39.57
CA SER A 968 -1.87 -0.02 39.60
C SER A 968 -0.73 1.00 39.65
N GLU A 969 -0.93 2.19 39.08
CA GLU A 969 0.08 3.26 39.08
C GLU A 969 0.26 3.90 40.46
N GLN A 970 -0.76 3.79 41.33
CA GLN A 970 -0.75 4.35 42.68
C GLN A 970 -0.45 3.30 43.76
N ILE A 971 -0.88 2.05 43.54
CA ILE A 971 -0.72 0.94 44.47
C ILE A 971 -0.06 -0.20 43.69
N PRO A 972 1.27 -0.39 43.80
CA PRO A 972 2.02 -1.35 42.97
C PRO A 972 1.54 -2.80 43.10
N ASP A 973 1.06 -3.21 44.27
CA ASP A 973 0.55 -4.57 44.52
C ASP A 973 -0.94 -4.75 44.17
N TRP A 974 -1.65 -3.67 43.81
CA TRP A 974 -3.09 -3.73 43.49
C TRP A 974 -3.38 -4.66 42.32
N SER A 975 -2.54 -4.66 41.28
CA SER A 975 -2.73 -5.58 40.16
C SER A 975 -2.45 -7.03 40.56
N ASN A 976 -1.49 -7.29 41.46
CA ASN A 976 -1.17 -8.63 41.94
C ASN A 976 -2.29 -9.21 42.82
N ASP A 977 -2.81 -8.43 43.76
CA ASP A 977 -3.88 -8.83 44.66
C ASP A 977 -5.18 -9.06 43.88
N MET A 978 -5.52 -8.12 43.00
CA MET A 978 -6.72 -8.21 42.19
C MET A 978 -6.65 -9.35 41.17
N GLU A 979 -5.49 -9.61 40.57
CA GLU A 979 -5.33 -10.73 39.64
C GLU A 979 -5.42 -12.08 40.37
N SER A 980 -4.89 -12.16 41.60
CA SER A 980 -5.04 -13.34 42.47
C SER A 980 -6.51 -13.59 42.82
N ASP A 981 -7.27 -12.55 43.18
CA ASP A 981 -8.70 -12.63 43.46
C ASP A 981 -9.52 -13.04 42.22
N ARG A 982 -9.12 -12.57 41.03
CA ARG A 982 -9.78 -12.89 39.74
C ARG A 982 -9.51 -14.32 39.28
N LEU A 983 -8.31 -14.84 39.55
CA LEU A 983 -7.95 -16.24 39.34
C LEU A 983 -8.68 -17.18 40.32
N LEU A 984 -8.92 -16.73 41.56
CA LEU A 984 -9.68 -17.48 42.57
C LEU A 984 -11.21 -17.45 42.34
N ALA A 985 -11.72 -16.44 41.63
CA ALA A 985 -13.15 -16.23 41.37
C ALA A 985 -13.66 -16.86 40.04
N ASP A 986 -13.02 -17.91 39.53
CA ASP A 986 -13.40 -18.63 38.29
C ASP A 986 -13.58 -17.72 37.06
N ASN A 987 -12.77 -16.66 36.91
CA ASN A 987 -12.83 -15.77 35.74
C ASN A 987 -14.19 -15.05 35.55
N THR A 988 -14.95 -14.84 36.62
CA THR A 988 -16.33 -14.32 36.56
C THR A 988 -16.47 -12.79 36.51
N MET A 989 -15.37 -12.04 36.62
CA MET A 989 -15.37 -10.56 36.60
C MET A 989 -14.53 -10.00 35.44
N LEU A 990 -15.06 -8.94 34.82
CA LEU A 990 -14.40 -8.18 33.77
C LEU A 990 -13.80 -6.90 34.36
N ALA A 991 -12.62 -6.50 33.92
CA ALA A 991 -11.98 -5.26 34.38
C ALA A 991 -11.53 -4.39 33.22
N THR A 992 -11.08 -3.17 33.51
CA THR A 992 -10.67 -2.20 32.49
C THR A 992 -9.48 -2.72 31.66
N SER A 993 -8.56 -3.44 32.31
CA SER A 993 -7.41 -4.14 31.72
C SER A 993 -7.80 -5.20 30.69
N ASP A 994 -8.91 -5.93 30.88
CA ASP A 994 -9.41 -6.87 29.86
C ASP A 994 -9.87 -6.15 28.61
N LEU A 995 -10.49 -4.98 28.75
CA LEU A 995 -10.99 -4.19 27.62
C LEU A 995 -9.82 -3.74 26.73
N ILE A 996 -8.73 -3.30 27.35
CA ILE A 996 -7.49 -2.95 26.65
C ILE A 996 -6.90 -4.18 25.96
N SER A 997 -6.87 -5.34 26.65
CA SER A 997 -6.43 -6.61 26.09
C SER A 997 -7.24 -7.02 24.86
N PHE A 998 -8.56 -6.90 24.88
CA PHE A 998 -9.41 -7.18 23.71
C PHE A 998 -9.08 -6.27 22.53
N GLY A 999 -8.92 -4.96 22.79
CA GLY A 999 -8.51 -4.01 21.76
C GLY A 999 -7.16 -4.38 21.13
N MET A 1000 -6.17 -4.71 21.97
CA MET A 1000 -4.83 -5.12 21.53
C MET A 1000 -4.87 -6.39 20.67
N GLN A 1001 -5.60 -7.41 21.12
CA GLN A 1001 -5.71 -8.69 20.41
C GLN A 1001 -6.42 -8.54 19.05
N VAL A 1002 -7.47 -7.72 18.97
CA VAL A 1002 -8.12 -7.41 17.69
C VAL A 1002 -7.18 -6.63 16.77
N ALA A 1003 -6.40 -5.70 17.31
CA ALA A 1003 -5.39 -4.98 16.52
C ALA A 1003 -4.31 -5.94 15.97
N ASN A 1004 -3.82 -6.90 16.76
CA ASN A 1004 -2.90 -7.95 16.31
C ASN A 1004 -3.47 -8.76 15.14
N GLY A 1005 -4.74 -9.18 15.23
CA GLY A 1005 -5.39 -9.93 14.16
C GLY A 1005 -5.59 -9.10 12.89
N MET A 1006 -5.93 -7.82 13.02
CA MET A 1006 -6.10 -6.92 11.87
C MET A 1006 -4.76 -6.53 11.23
N GLU A 1007 -3.67 -6.42 11.99
CA GLU A 1007 -2.32 -6.26 11.45
C GLU A 1007 -1.95 -7.46 10.57
N TYR A 1008 -2.19 -8.68 11.06
CA TYR A 1008 -2.00 -9.90 10.26
C TYR A 1008 -2.82 -9.86 8.96
N LEU A 1009 -4.11 -9.54 9.04
CA LEU A 1009 -4.97 -9.41 7.85
C LEU A 1009 -4.50 -8.32 6.89
N SER A 1010 -3.94 -7.22 7.40
CA SER A 1010 -3.38 -6.15 6.56
C SER A 1010 -2.12 -6.60 5.78
N SER A 1011 -1.36 -7.55 6.34
CA SER A 1011 -0.19 -8.14 5.66
C SER A 1011 -0.56 -9.06 4.50
N ILE A 1012 -1.80 -9.59 4.50
CA ILE A 1012 -2.33 -10.50 3.49
C ILE A 1012 -3.48 -9.76 2.81
N PRO A 1013 -3.22 -8.89 1.81
CA PRO A 1013 -4.04 -7.76 1.39
C PRO A 1013 -5.56 -8.02 1.49
N CYS A 1014 -6.13 -7.92 2.69
CA CYS A 1014 -7.49 -8.34 3.00
C CYS A 1014 -8.14 -7.20 3.76
N ILE A 1015 -9.28 -6.74 3.25
CA ILE A 1015 -10.07 -5.69 3.89
C ILE A 1015 -11.29 -6.38 4.50
N HIS A 1016 -11.50 -6.18 5.80
CA HIS A 1016 -12.59 -6.83 6.54
C HIS A 1016 -13.96 -6.24 6.21
N ARG A 1017 -14.06 -4.91 6.06
CA ARG A 1017 -15.28 -4.14 5.67
C ARG A 1017 -16.46 -4.16 6.67
N ASP A 1018 -16.45 -5.02 7.68
CA ASP A 1018 -17.48 -5.11 8.73
C ASP A 1018 -16.86 -5.42 10.11
N LEU A 1019 -15.73 -4.79 10.43
CA LEU A 1019 -15.09 -4.97 11.72
C LEU A 1019 -15.93 -4.32 12.84
N ALA A 1020 -16.40 -5.15 13.78
CA ALA A 1020 -17.24 -4.71 14.90
C ALA A 1020 -17.21 -5.75 16.04
N ALA A 1021 -17.63 -5.38 17.26
CA ALA A 1021 -17.61 -6.29 18.41
C ALA A 1021 -18.49 -7.54 18.25
N ARG A 1022 -19.48 -7.50 17.34
CA ARG A 1022 -20.31 -8.68 16.98
C ARG A 1022 -19.55 -9.72 16.13
N ASN A 1023 -18.49 -9.30 15.45
CA ASN A 1023 -17.68 -10.11 14.52
C ASN A 1023 -16.32 -10.49 15.15
N VAL A 1024 -16.18 -10.29 16.46
CA VAL A 1024 -15.05 -10.79 17.24
C VAL A 1024 -15.57 -11.86 18.19
N LEU A 1025 -15.05 -13.07 18.12
CA LEU A 1025 -15.40 -14.19 19.00
C LEU A 1025 -14.38 -14.35 20.12
N LEU A 1026 -14.78 -14.95 21.25
CA LEU A 1026 -13.90 -15.19 22.39
C LEU A 1026 -13.78 -16.67 22.72
N THR A 1027 -12.54 -17.12 22.95
CA THR A 1027 -12.27 -18.45 23.53
C THR A 1027 -12.52 -18.46 25.03
N SER A 1028 -12.52 -19.65 25.64
CA SER A 1028 -12.57 -19.84 27.10
C SER A 1028 -11.46 -19.10 27.86
N LYS A 1029 -10.27 -18.95 27.24
CA LYS A 1029 -9.14 -18.16 27.76
C LYS A 1029 -9.24 -16.64 27.50
N ARG A 1030 -10.40 -16.16 27.00
CA ARG A 1030 -10.63 -14.76 26.60
C ARG A 1030 -9.69 -14.28 25.48
N ILE A 1031 -9.28 -15.19 24.59
CA ILE A 1031 -8.55 -14.84 23.38
C ILE A 1031 -9.54 -14.43 22.28
N CYS A 1032 -9.30 -13.28 21.64
CA CYS A 1032 -10.16 -12.73 20.60
C CYS A 1032 -9.87 -13.34 19.23
N ARG A 1033 -10.92 -13.74 18.49
CA ARG A 1033 -10.88 -14.25 17.12
C ARG A 1033 -11.69 -13.36 16.20
N ILE A 1034 -11.04 -12.70 15.25
CA ILE A 1034 -11.73 -11.94 14.20
C ILE A 1034 -12.42 -12.92 13.24
N ALA A 1035 -13.70 -12.67 12.95
CA ALA A 1035 -14.57 -13.57 12.20
C ALA A 1035 -15.47 -12.79 11.21
N ASP A 1036 -16.23 -13.53 10.41
CA ASP A 1036 -17.28 -13.05 9.51
C ASP A 1036 -16.77 -12.16 8.34
N PHE A 1037 -16.09 -12.80 7.39
CA PHE A 1037 -15.57 -12.18 6.17
C PHE A 1037 -16.62 -12.10 5.03
N GLY A 1038 -17.87 -12.48 5.29
CA GLY A 1038 -18.99 -12.48 4.35
C GLY A 1038 -20.11 -11.55 4.81
N MET A 1039 -20.54 -10.61 3.96
CA MET A 1039 -21.45 -9.51 4.31
C MET A 1039 -22.74 -9.96 5.03
N ALA A 1040 -22.97 -9.45 6.24
CA ALA A 1040 -24.12 -9.78 7.10
C ALA A 1040 -25.17 -8.65 7.14
N LYS A 1041 -26.46 -9.02 7.25
CA LYS A 1041 -27.46 -8.21 7.99
C LYS A 1041 -28.65 -9.03 8.52
N ASN A 1042 -28.67 -9.20 9.84
CA ASN A 1042 -29.87 -9.50 10.62
C ASN A 1042 -30.81 -8.26 10.65
N GLU A 1043 -32.08 -8.41 11.03
CA GLU A 1043 -33.10 -7.37 11.24
C GLU A 1043 -32.77 -6.37 12.38
N ASN A 1044 -31.50 -5.97 12.52
CA ASN A 1044 -31.03 -5.02 13.51
C ASN A 1044 -31.22 -3.57 13.01
N LYS A 1045 -31.74 -2.72 13.90
CA LYS A 1045 -31.87 -1.26 13.75
C LYS A 1045 -30.54 -0.53 13.44
N ASN A 1046 -29.40 -1.22 13.58
CA ASN A 1046 -28.05 -0.65 13.52
C ASN A 1046 -27.42 -0.61 12.13
N TYR A 1047 -28.06 -1.24 11.14
CA TYR A 1047 -27.60 -1.25 9.75
C TYR A 1047 -28.57 -0.42 8.89
N TYR A 1048 -28.07 0.26 7.85
CA TYR A 1048 -28.87 1.15 6.99
C TYR A 1048 -29.16 0.53 5.63
N ARG A 1049 -30.28 0.88 4.97
CA ARG A 1049 -30.66 0.42 3.63
C ARG A 1049 -30.37 1.53 2.62
N LEU A 1050 -29.39 1.33 1.73
CA LEU A 1050 -29.05 2.30 0.70
C LEU A 1050 -30.17 2.36 -0.35
N ARG A 1051 -30.73 3.55 -0.59
CA ARG A 1051 -31.88 3.79 -1.50
C ARG A 1051 -31.65 3.31 -2.95
N LYS A 1052 -30.40 3.14 -3.38
CA LYS A 1052 -30.04 2.73 -4.76
C LYS A 1052 -29.84 1.23 -4.99
N LYS A 1053 -29.67 0.37 -3.97
CA LYS A 1053 -29.28 -1.05 -4.18
C LYS A 1053 -30.04 -2.11 -3.35
N ASN A 1054 -30.96 -1.73 -2.47
CA ASN A 1054 -31.67 -2.69 -1.60
C ASN A 1054 -30.74 -3.57 -0.71
N VAL A 1055 -29.47 -3.18 -0.55
CA VAL A 1055 -28.45 -3.83 0.27
C VAL A 1055 -28.34 -3.11 1.61
N LEU A 1056 -28.07 -3.88 2.66
CA LEU A 1056 -27.99 -3.40 4.03
C LEU A 1056 -26.51 -3.33 4.45
N VAL A 1057 -26.09 -2.21 5.05
CA VAL A 1057 -24.68 -1.94 5.36
C VAL A 1057 -24.48 -1.52 6.83
N PRO A 1058 -23.31 -1.80 7.46
CA PRO A 1058 -23.03 -1.52 8.87
C PRO A 1058 -22.75 -0.03 9.11
N TYR A 1059 -23.73 0.80 8.76
CA TYR A 1059 -23.60 2.24 8.54
C TYR A 1059 -22.93 3.04 9.66
N ARG A 1060 -23.10 2.64 10.93
CA ARG A 1060 -22.49 3.32 12.09
C ARG A 1060 -21.02 2.98 12.34
N TRP A 1061 -20.54 1.89 11.73
CA TRP A 1061 -19.14 1.45 11.81
C TRP A 1061 -18.33 1.89 10.58
N MET A 1062 -19.01 2.26 9.49
CA MET A 1062 -18.36 2.64 8.25
C MET A 1062 -17.66 3.99 8.36
N ALA A 1063 -16.51 4.09 7.69
CA ALA A 1063 -15.80 5.34 7.50
C ALA A 1063 -16.55 6.29 6.56
N ILE A 1064 -16.19 7.58 6.59
CA ILE A 1064 -16.87 8.62 5.81
C ILE A 1064 -16.81 8.29 4.29
N GLU A 1065 -15.62 7.94 3.79
CA GLU A 1065 -15.39 7.56 2.39
C GLU A 1065 -16.14 6.27 2.00
N ALA A 1066 -16.32 5.34 2.94
CA ALA A 1066 -17.09 4.13 2.71
C ALA A 1066 -18.60 4.43 2.62
N ILE A 1067 -19.09 5.40 3.40
CA ILE A 1067 -20.50 5.84 3.37
C ILE A 1067 -20.80 6.66 2.12
N GLN A 1068 -19.93 7.61 1.75
CA GLN A 1068 -20.15 8.53 0.63
C GLN A 1068 -19.93 7.87 -0.72
N ASP A 1069 -18.76 7.24 -0.87
CA ASP A 1069 -18.24 6.84 -2.19
C ASP A 1069 -18.22 5.31 -2.37
N GLY A 1070 -18.56 4.56 -1.31
CA GLY A 1070 -18.50 3.09 -1.32
C GLY A 1070 -17.08 2.54 -1.39
N VAL A 1071 -16.09 3.35 -0.98
CA VAL A 1071 -14.67 3.01 -1.01
C VAL A 1071 -14.29 2.29 0.30
N TYR A 1072 -13.72 1.09 0.18
CA TYR A 1072 -13.23 0.30 1.30
C TYR A 1072 -11.72 0.11 1.17
N THR A 1073 -10.99 0.45 2.23
CA THR A 1073 -9.52 0.34 2.34
C THR A 1073 -9.12 -0.14 3.74
N LEU A 1074 -7.82 -0.38 3.97
CA LEU A 1074 -7.30 -0.71 5.31
C LEU A 1074 -7.55 0.44 6.30
N GLU A 1075 -7.47 1.68 5.83
CA GLU A 1075 -7.75 2.89 6.62
C GLU A 1075 -9.24 2.98 7.00
N SER A 1076 -10.13 2.47 6.16
CA SER A 1076 -11.56 2.34 6.50
C SER A 1076 -11.82 1.27 7.57
N ASP A 1077 -11.00 0.21 7.63
CA ASP A 1077 -11.03 -0.77 8.72
C ASP A 1077 -10.45 -0.20 10.02
N ILE A 1078 -9.47 0.71 9.96
CA ILE A 1078 -8.96 1.43 11.13
C ILE A 1078 -10.05 2.32 11.76
N TRP A 1079 -10.86 2.99 10.93
CA TRP A 1079 -12.04 3.70 11.43
C TRP A 1079 -13.01 2.76 12.15
N SER A 1080 -13.31 1.63 11.52
CA SER A 1080 -14.18 0.58 12.08
C SER A 1080 -13.62 0.02 13.40
N PHE A 1081 -12.30 -0.12 13.49
CA PHE A 1081 -11.58 -0.50 14.71
C PHE A 1081 -11.75 0.55 15.83
N GLY A 1082 -11.67 1.85 15.50
CA GLY A 1082 -11.98 2.91 16.47
C GLY A 1082 -13.41 2.79 17.02
N ILE A 1083 -14.40 2.49 16.17
CA ILE A 1083 -15.79 2.25 16.59
C ILE A 1083 -15.91 0.97 17.44
N LEU A 1084 -15.17 -0.09 17.10
CA LEU A 1084 -15.09 -1.31 17.88
C LEU A 1084 -14.50 -1.04 19.27
N LEU A 1085 -13.44 -0.24 19.40
CA LEU A 1085 -12.92 0.19 20.69
C LEU A 1085 -14.00 0.92 21.48
N TYR A 1086 -14.76 1.81 20.85
CA TYR A 1086 -15.89 2.47 21.51
C TYR A 1086 -16.94 1.45 22.03
N GLU A 1087 -17.28 0.43 21.24
CA GLU A 1087 -18.16 -0.67 21.72
C GLU A 1087 -17.56 -1.40 22.93
N ILE A 1088 -16.25 -1.70 22.90
CA ILE A 1088 -15.54 -2.36 24.00
C ILE A 1088 -15.64 -1.52 25.28
N PHE A 1089 -15.27 -0.24 25.21
CA PHE A 1089 -15.19 0.65 26.38
C PHE A 1089 -16.55 1.18 26.86
N THR A 1090 -17.62 0.92 26.11
CA THR A 1090 -19.01 1.12 26.56
C THR A 1090 -19.68 -0.17 27.03
N LEU A 1091 -18.93 -1.28 27.09
CA LEU A 1091 -19.42 -2.62 27.44
C LEU A 1091 -20.57 -3.07 26.53
N GLY A 1092 -20.38 -2.94 25.21
CA GLY A 1092 -21.34 -3.33 24.18
C GLY A 1092 -22.34 -2.25 23.79
N GLY A 1093 -22.04 -0.98 24.08
CA GLY A 1093 -22.90 0.16 23.75
C GLY A 1093 -23.07 0.40 22.26
N LEU A 1094 -24.13 1.12 21.88
CA LEU A 1094 -24.40 1.49 20.49
C LEU A 1094 -23.59 2.75 20.10
N PRO A 1095 -22.82 2.75 18.99
CA PRO A 1095 -22.17 3.95 18.48
C PRO A 1095 -23.18 5.01 18.03
N TYR A 1096 -22.90 6.28 18.33
CA TYR A 1096 -23.73 7.45 18.02
C TYR A 1096 -25.20 7.33 18.50
N PRO A 1097 -25.47 6.97 19.76
CA PRO A 1097 -26.79 6.51 20.20
C PRO A 1097 -27.90 7.58 20.07
N THR A 1098 -27.54 8.86 20.00
CA THR A 1098 -28.46 10.01 19.91
C THR A 1098 -28.74 10.49 18.48
N ILE A 1099 -28.03 9.96 17.47
CA ILE A 1099 -28.11 10.42 16.08
C ILE A 1099 -28.83 9.38 15.23
N ALA A 1100 -29.80 9.79 14.41
CA ALA A 1100 -30.45 8.91 13.45
C ALA A 1100 -29.50 8.53 12.29
N ASN A 1101 -29.65 7.34 11.70
CA ASN A 1101 -28.76 6.90 10.61
C ASN A 1101 -28.78 7.87 9.41
N GLU A 1102 -29.91 8.51 9.13
CA GLU A 1102 -30.08 9.42 7.98
C GLU A 1102 -29.23 10.70 8.12
N ASP A 1103 -29.04 11.18 9.35
CA ASP A 1103 -28.32 12.43 9.64
C ASP A 1103 -26.83 12.20 9.96
N LEU A 1104 -26.43 10.94 10.20
CA LEU A 1104 -25.10 10.61 10.70
C LEU A 1104 -23.99 11.08 9.76
N LEU A 1105 -24.13 10.90 8.44
CA LEU A 1105 -23.09 11.32 7.49
C LEU A 1105 -22.83 12.83 7.56
N ASN A 1106 -23.89 13.64 7.57
CA ASN A 1106 -23.77 15.10 7.67
C ASN A 1106 -23.06 15.51 8.97
N LYS A 1107 -23.43 14.87 10.08
CA LYS A 1107 -22.78 15.12 11.39
C LYS A 1107 -21.31 14.72 11.39
N LEU A 1108 -20.95 13.58 10.80
CA LEU A 1108 -19.56 13.15 10.69
C LEU A 1108 -18.73 14.13 9.85
N LEU A 1109 -19.29 14.68 8.76
CA LEU A 1109 -18.65 15.68 7.91
C LEU A 1109 -18.44 17.03 8.60
N GLU A 1110 -19.35 17.41 9.51
CA GLU A 1110 -19.22 18.56 10.42
C GLU A 1110 -18.16 18.36 11.51
N GLY A 1111 -17.54 17.18 11.60
CA GLY A 1111 -16.54 16.85 12.60
C GLY A 1111 -17.10 16.22 13.88
N HIS A 1112 -18.40 15.89 13.93
CA HIS A 1112 -18.98 15.21 15.10
C HIS A 1112 -18.38 13.81 15.25
N ARG A 1113 -18.05 13.41 16.50
CA ARG A 1113 -17.52 12.10 16.89
C ARG A 1113 -18.20 11.61 18.17
N ASN A 1114 -18.06 10.33 18.49
CA ASN A 1114 -18.58 9.79 19.75
C ASN A 1114 -17.91 10.48 20.96
N SER A 1115 -18.66 10.67 22.04
CA SER A 1115 -18.13 11.15 23.32
C SER A 1115 -17.26 10.09 24.01
N LYS A 1116 -16.35 10.50 24.89
CA LYS A 1116 -15.49 9.59 25.67
C LYS A 1116 -16.33 8.55 26.46
N PRO A 1117 -16.09 7.24 26.31
CA PRO A 1117 -16.75 6.21 27.11
C PRO A 1117 -16.35 6.29 28.59
N GLN A 1118 -17.27 5.89 29.49
CA GLN A 1118 -17.09 5.98 30.95
C GLN A 1118 -15.87 5.19 31.46
N TYR A 1119 -15.60 4.02 30.90
CA TYR A 1119 -14.53 3.12 31.38
C TYR A 1119 -13.24 3.25 30.55
N CYS A 1120 -13.11 4.34 29.78
CA CYS A 1120 -12.00 4.58 28.87
C CYS A 1120 -10.99 5.54 29.49
N HIS A 1121 -9.70 5.19 29.41
CA HIS A 1121 -8.61 6.10 29.76
C HIS A 1121 -8.47 7.21 28.70
N ASP A 1122 -7.97 8.39 29.07
CA ASP A 1122 -7.78 9.53 28.15
C ASP A 1122 -6.94 9.13 26.92
N ASP A 1123 -5.78 8.49 27.12
CA ASP A 1123 -4.91 8.05 26.02
C ASP A 1123 -5.58 7.06 25.06
N ILE A 1124 -6.50 6.22 25.55
CA ILE A 1124 -7.23 5.27 24.71
C ILE A 1124 -8.30 6.00 23.89
N PHE A 1125 -8.95 7.01 24.47
CA PHE A 1125 -9.89 7.85 23.75
C PHE A 1125 -9.19 8.68 22.67
N ASP A 1126 -7.98 9.18 22.94
CA ASP A 1126 -7.16 9.86 21.94
C ASP A 1126 -6.78 8.94 20.77
N LEU A 1127 -6.53 7.66 21.04
CA LEU A 1127 -6.38 6.65 19.97
C LEU A 1127 -7.67 6.52 19.15
N MET A 1128 -8.83 6.41 19.78
CA MET A 1128 -10.12 6.35 19.07
C MET A 1128 -10.34 7.58 18.18
N MET A 1129 -10.03 8.78 18.69
CA MET A 1129 -10.17 10.02 17.94
C MET A 1129 -9.26 10.07 16.71
N ARG A 1130 -8.00 9.59 16.83
CA ARG A 1130 -7.09 9.44 15.68
C ARG A 1130 -7.58 8.40 14.67
N CYS A 1131 -8.17 7.29 15.13
CA CYS A 1131 -8.80 6.32 14.22
C CYS A 1131 -9.99 6.92 13.45
N TRP A 1132 -10.67 7.93 14.01
CA TRP A 1132 -11.78 8.62 13.37
C TRP A 1132 -11.38 9.92 12.65
N ASP A 1133 -10.12 10.07 12.24
CA ASP A 1133 -9.73 11.20 11.41
C ASP A 1133 -10.50 11.19 10.09
N LYS A 1134 -10.86 12.38 9.62
CA LYS A 1134 -11.59 12.57 8.36
C LYS A 1134 -10.71 12.16 7.18
N ASP A 1135 -9.40 12.46 7.22
CA ASP A 1135 -8.46 12.00 6.20
C ASP A 1135 -8.04 10.55 6.52
N PRO A 1136 -8.29 9.58 5.63
CA PRO A 1136 -7.84 8.19 5.84
C PRO A 1136 -6.33 8.05 6.10
N ASN A 1137 -5.50 8.93 5.53
CA ASN A 1137 -4.04 8.82 5.62
C ASN A 1137 -3.46 9.31 6.96
N GLU A 1138 -4.24 10.09 7.73
CA GLU A 1138 -3.84 10.58 9.05
C GLU A 1138 -4.21 9.60 10.18
N ARG A 1139 -4.97 8.54 9.83
CA ARG A 1139 -5.33 7.47 10.77
C ARG A 1139 -4.11 6.60 11.08
N PRO A 1140 -3.97 6.11 12.32
CA PRO A 1140 -2.85 5.25 12.70
C PRO A 1140 -2.95 3.89 12.02
N ASN A 1141 -1.81 3.27 11.67
CA ASN A 1141 -1.84 1.89 11.21
C ASN A 1141 -2.04 0.89 12.38
N PHE A 1142 -2.37 -0.36 12.09
CA PHE A 1142 -2.63 -1.36 13.15
C PHE A 1142 -1.40 -1.63 14.04
N THR A 1143 -0.18 -1.56 13.51
CA THR A 1143 1.07 -1.65 14.29
C THR A 1143 1.13 -0.56 15.37
N GLN A 1144 0.83 0.69 15.00
CA GLN A 1144 0.78 1.82 15.93
C GLN A 1144 -0.34 1.64 16.98
N CYS A 1145 -1.49 1.12 16.58
CA CYS A 1145 -2.58 0.79 17.51
C CYS A 1145 -2.14 -0.27 18.53
N ILE A 1146 -1.44 -1.33 18.09
CA ILE A 1146 -0.93 -2.40 18.95
C ILE A 1146 0.05 -1.84 19.97
N HIS A 1147 1.05 -1.06 19.54
CA HIS A 1147 2.03 -0.45 20.44
C HIS A 1147 1.37 0.42 21.51
N HIS A 1148 0.42 1.27 21.11
CA HIS A 1148 -0.32 2.13 22.04
C HIS A 1148 -1.14 1.32 23.05
N LEU A 1149 -1.85 0.29 22.60
CA LEU A 1149 -2.66 -0.57 23.47
C LEU A 1149 -1.80 -1.45 24.40
N LYS A 1150 -0.65 -1.95 23.93
CA LYS A 1150 0.32 -2.68 24.74
C LYS A 1150 0.90 -1.82 25.87
N ASP A 1151 1.26 -0.56 25.59
CA ASP A 1151 1.75 0.36 26.61
C ASP A 1151 0.69 0.64 27.69
N GLN A 1152 -0.55 0.88 27.26
CA GLN A 1152 -1.67 1.10 28.19
C GLN A 1152 -2.00 -0.16 29.01
N LEU A 1153 -1.93 -1.35 28.40
CA LEU A 1153 -2.13 -2.61 29.11
C LEU A 1153 -1.01 -2.86 30.13
N ARG A 1154 0.24 -2.55 29.77
CA ARG A 1154 1.37 -2.65 30.69
C ARG A 1154 1.20 -1.75 31.92
N LYS A 1155 0.66 -0.54 31.75
CA LYS A 1155 0.34 0.37 32.86
C LYS A 1155 -0.82 -0.16 33.72
N ALA A 1156 -1.88 -0.66 33.07
CA ALA A 1156 -3.08 -1.15 33.76
C ALA A 1156 -2.85 -2.48 34.52
N SER A 1157 -2.18 -3.45 33.88
CA SER A 1157 -1.85 -4.76 34.46
C SER A 1157 -0.70 -5.45 33.70
N PRO A 1158 0.55 -5.33 34.16
CA PRO A 1158 1.70 -6.03 33.58
C PRO A 1158 1.54 -7.56 33.53
N GLN A 1159 0.95 -8.15 34.58
CA GLN A 1159 0.78 -9.59 34.73
C GLN A 1159 -0.22 -10.15 33.70
N LEU A 1160 -1.28 -9.39 33.40
CA LEU A 1160 -2.24 -9.78 32.37
C LEU A 1160 -1.60 -9.75 30.98
N LEU A 1161 -0.74 -8.75 30.70
CA LEU A 1161 -0.02 -8.67 29.43
C LEU A 1161 0.85 -9.91 29.20
N GLU A 1162 1.67 -10.29 30.19
CA GLU A 1162 2.54 -11.48 30.10
C GLU A 1162 1.73 -12.76 29.90
N ARG A 1163 0.62 -12.94 30.64
CA ARG A 1163 -0.27 -14.09 30.47
C ARG A 1163 -0.88 -14.15 29.07
N VAL A 1164 -1.40 -13.02 28.58
CA VAL A 1164 -2.02 -12.95 27.25
C VAL A 1164 -0.99 -13.28 26.17
N GLU A 1165 0.24 -12.79 26.28
CA GLU A 1165 1.31 -13.12 25.32
C GLU A 1165 1.67 -14.61 25.34
N LEU A 1166 1.71 -15.25 26.51
CA LEU A 1166 1.89 -16.70 26.65
C LEU A 1166 0.71 -17.48 26.03
N ASP A 1167 -0.53 -17.09 26.37
CA ASP A 1167 -1.74 -17.73 25.85
C ASP A 1167 -1.85 -17.61 24.32
N LEU A 1168 -1.47 -16.47 23.74
CA LEU A 1168 -1.40 -16.29 22.28
C LEU A 1168 -0.38 -17.24 21.63
N GLY A 1169 0.76 -17.48 22.28
CA GLY A 1169 1.76 -18.45 21.83
C GLY A 1169 1.25 -19.90 21.87
N GLU A 1170 0.59 -20.29 22.96
CA GLU A 1170 -0.05 -21.62 23.07
C GLU A 1170 -1.15 -21.80 22.02
N GLU A 1171 -1.94 -20.76 21.79
CA GLU A 1171 -3.07 -20.79 20.88
C GLU A 1171 -2.64 -20.88 19.41
N CYS A 1172 -1.49 -20.29 19.05
CA CYS A 1172 -0.85 -20.48 17.76
C CYS A 1172 -0.53 -21.96 17.51
N ASN A 1173 0.13 -22.62 18.47
CA ASN A 1173 0.44 -24.05 18.38
C ASN A 1173 -0.83 -24.91 18.30
N ARG A 1174 -1.86 -24.55 19.07
CA ARG A 1174 -3.16 -25.24 19.04
C ARG A 1174 -3.82 -25.15 17.66
N GLN A 1175 -3.81 -23.98 17.03
CA GLN A 1175 -4.35 -23.80 15.68
C GLN A 1175 -3.58 -24.60 14.63
N GLU A 1176 -2.25 -24.64 14.70
CA GLU A 1176 -1.43 -25.47 13.81
C GLU A 1176 -1.83 -26.94 13.90
N ALA A 1177 -2.04 -27.46 15.11
CA ALA A 1177 -2.47 -28.83 15.36
C ALA A 1177 -3.84 -29.18 14.73
N LEU A 1178 -4.70 -28.20 14.41
CA LEU A 1178 -5.97 -28.44 13.72
C LEU A 1178 -5.78 -29.09 12.33
N SER A 1179 -4.62 -28.91 11.68
CA SER A 1179 -4.32 -29.54 10.39
C SER A 1179 -4.29 -31.08 10.47
N GLN A 1180 -4.10 -31.66 11.65
CA GLN A 1180 -4.08 -33.12 11.86
C GLN A 1180 -5.45 -33.78 11.70
N TRP A 1181 -6.52 -32.99 11.58
CA TRP A 1181 -7.90 -33.47 11.42
C TRP A 1181 -8.33 -33.55 9.94
N LEU A 1182 -7.45 -33.14 9.01
CA LEU A 1182 -7.61 -33.31 7.58
C LEU A 1182 -7.20 -34.74 7.16
N ALA A 1183 -7.81 -35.29 6.10
CA ALA A 1183 -7.45 -36.62 5.60
C ALA A 1183 -6.02 -36.62 5.00
N PRO A 1184 -5.18 -37.64 5.27
CA PRO A 1184 -3.87 -37.76 4.63
C PRO A 1184 -4.01 -38.03 3.12
N GLU A 1185 -3.10 -37.46 2.30
CA GLU A 1185 -3.07 -37.70 0.85
C GLU A 1185 -3.09 -39.20 0.52
N PRO A 1186 -3.79 -39.63 -0.56
CA PRO A 1186 -3.63 -40.98 -1.08
C PRO A 1186 -2.18 -41.17 -1.56
N ASP A 1187 -1.55 -42.25 -1.11
CA ASP A 1187 -0.19 -42.64 -1.50
C ASP A 1187 -0.12 -42.80 -3.04
N PRO A 1188 0.78 -42.10 -3.75
CA PRO A 1188 0.92 -42.22 -5.20
C PRO A 1188 1.34 -43.63 -5.70
N ARG A 1189 1.53 -44.61 -4.81
CA ARG A 1189 2.13 -45.92 -5.12
C ARG A 1189 1.16 -47.09 -5.28
N GLU A 1190 -0.15 -46.91 -5.18
CA GLU A 1190 -1.09 -47.97 -5.57
C GLU A 1190 -1.43 -47.90 -7.06
N GLY A 1191 -0.45 -48.27 -7.88
CA GLY A 1191 -0.64 -48.39 -9.32
C GLY A 1191 0.65 -48.49 -10.12
N LEU A 1192 1.48 -49.52 -9.88
CA LEU A 1192 2.28 -50.25 -10.88
C LEU A 1192 3.43 -51.05 -10.21
N ASN A 1193 3.43 -52.36 -10.44
CA ASN A 1193 4.53 -53.27 -10.12
C ASN A 1193 5.78 -52.97 -10.96
N GLY A 1194 6.97 -53.02 -10.37
CA GLY A 1194 8.25 -53.14 -11.10
C GLY A 1194 9.47 -52.53 -10.39
N PHE A 1195 10.48 -53.37 -10.12
CA PHE A 1195 11.79 -53.07 -9.51
C PHE A 1195 12.53 -51.84 -10.08
N SER A 1196 13.07 -50.97 -9.23
CA SER A 1196 14.53 -50.75 -9.03
C SER A 1196 14.81 -49.52 -8.16
N THR A 1197 15.91 -49.60 -7.42
CA THR A 1197 16.43 -48.70 -6.39
C THR A 1197 16.84 -47.31 -6.91
N ALA A 1198 16.35 -46.23 -6.28
CA ALA A 1198 17.02 -44.95 -6.19
C ALA A 1198 16.48 -44.12 -5.00
N THR A 1199 17.37 -43.68 -4.11
CA THR A 1199 17.09 -42.76 -2.99
C THR A 1199 16.79 -41.34 -3.48
N PRO A 1200 15.74 -40.64 -2.98
CA PRO A 1200 15.56 -39.22 -3.24
C PRO A 1200 16.15 -38.36 -2.12
N SER A 1201 16.96 -37.39 -2.54
CA SER A 1201 17.45 -36.24 -1.79
C SER A 1201 16.32 -35.28 -1.39
N SER A 1202 16.46 -34.69 -0.20
CA SER A 1202 15.57 -33.67 0.39
C SER A 1202 15.31 -32.46 -0.51
N PRO A 1203 14.09 -31.90 -0.55
CA PRO A 1203 13.88 -30.53 -0.99
C PRO A 1203 14.25 -29.56 0.15
N LYS A 1204 15.24 -28.71 -0.12
CA LYS A 1204 15.57 -27.53 0.70
C LYS A 1204 14.78 -26.31 0.21
N ASN A 1205 14.47 -25.45 1.17
CA ASN A 1205 14.19 -24.01 1.07
C ASN A 1205 12.80 -23.55 0.57
N THR A 1206 11.85 -23.51 1.50
CA THR A 1206 11.01 -22.33 1.71
C THR A 1206 11.56 -21.52 2.89
N GLU A 1207 11.77 -20.23 2.67
CA GLU A 1207 12.42 -19.31 3.59
C GLU A 1207 11.65 -19.18 4.91
N ARG A 1208 12.38 -19.43 6.00
CA ARG A 1208 12.00 -19.03 7.35
C ARG A 1208 12.10 -17.50 7.43
N ILE A 1209 10.95 -16.82 7.48
CA ILE A 1209 10.91 -15.46 8.04
C ILE A 1209 10.93 -15.63 9.57
N TYR A 1210 11.93 -15.00 10.19
CA TYR A 1210 12.33 -15.18 11.57
C TYR A 1210 11.25 -14.67 12.56
N ILE A 1211 10.71 -15.57 13.38
CA ILE A 1211 10.23 -15.24 14.73
C ILE A 1211 11.47 -15.28 15.63
N LYS A 1212 12.02 -14.11 15.93
CA LYS A 1212 12.97 -13.91 17.03
C LYS A 1212 12.79 -12.49 17.57
N GLU A 1213 11.89 -12.35 18.54
CA GLU A 1213 11.95 -11.39 19.64
C GLU A 1213 10.78 -11.70 20.60
N PHE A 1214 10.90 -12.81 21.30
CA PHE A 1214 10.16 -13.10 22.53
C PHE A 1214 11.17 -13.69 23.53
N SER A 1215 12.06 -12.82 24.00
CA SER A 1215 12.97 -12.97 25.14
C SER A 1215 14.03 -11.86 25.05
N ARG A 1216 13.62 -10.63 25.37
CA ARG A 1216 14.42 -9.66 26.12
C ARG A 1216 13.60 -8.43 26.49
#